data_AF-A0A0W0XHQ8-F1
#
_entry.id   AF-A0A0W0XHQ8-F1
#
_cell.length_a   1.000
_cell.length_b   1.000
_cell.length_c   1.000
_cell.angle_alpha   90.00
_cell.angle_beta   90.00
_cell.angle_gamma   90.00
#
_symmetry.space_group_name_H-M   'P 1'
#
loop_
_entity.id
_entity.type
_entity.pdbx_description
1 polymer ?
#
loop_
_entity_poly.entity_id
_entity_poly.type
_entity_poly.pdbx_seq_one_letter_code
_entity_poly.pdbx_strand_id
1 'polypeptide(L)'
;MHVYQYEQIVPGQRKLRLGHVVYPDATYISQTYPAGRHIIYKENKNNNSELSRLEVSFGRLARLFLGADLAPKSKLVKNSDGNIVGLASEYLGYDIARREGVNQEFYRLLTGQKELQWSSVRPGAAEDIPFHFFSQFPPGYFNTLYEAHRRGEIQLDMESFISVLATSYTLEEDDLHKGNFGFYVVKKEDKPRIVFFKIDHDLMLADSVMSHYQSRFLNWFLGSDAFKVTARDLIHFPRLMDSQNYYWPTTPRLFHFNPFHAYTSEAERNAFMQLGQSPGFCAIKWQTFYKHVLMPPELISQQLAHDLDMNKADERAKLSLIMQAVVARQAKLRAVLFTIPEFRQYVLSLDEQACHALVQSMAGDVVTKEATSWPVEVAESIARHQSLCRPDGGFVSGDTPLHAAIRLGDYRYHETWQSFGCYAADVNEHGETALDLAVRLAEDVPVRSDDFRMDLTATIHHLHQEGAKTTITWDSKKLVDEAPWRYLSNSSYLERVRTITDSTALNDLLRDIGEDHRYSLKSQKELAVLCVRRFMEEHKHDPQLKKMLLDLKANLNGTADKAPAPELQYIRQLRSQLWIVRIIRGLFGGTATKVMLNQLINEELRRLTKSSSCTSSFFSQKEILSKEKNEGYDDISPSIIPAPD
;
A
#
# COMPACT_ATOMS: atom_id res chain seq x y z
N MET A 1 -16.62 -14.79 4.99
CA MET A 1 -16.83 -13.36 4.68
C MET A 1 -18.03 -12.86 5.47
N HIS A 2 -17.86 -11.84 6.31
CA HIS A 2 -18.96 -11.24 7.06
C HIS A 2 -19.59 -10.11 6.24
N VAL A 3 -20.82 -10.30 5.77
CA VAL A 3 -21.55 -9.32 4.94
C VAL A 3 -22.85 -8.90 5.61
N TYR A 4 -23.35 -7.71 5.27
CA TYR A 4 -24.72 -7.32 5.56
C TYR A 4 -25.63 -7.71 4.38
N GLN A 5 -26.82 -8.21 4.67
CA GLN A 5 -27.85 -8.46 3.65
C GLN A 5 -28.65 -7.17 3.43
N TYR A 6 -28.83 -6.77 2.18
CA TYR A 6 -29.53 -5.54 1.81
C TYR A 6 -30.98 -5.55 2.30
N GLU A 7 -31.64 -6.71 2.22
CA GLU A 7 -33.04 -6.92 2.60
C GLU A 7 -33.27 -6.74 4.11
N GLN A 8 -32.19 -6.76 4.89
CA GLN A 8 -32.18 -6.56 6.33
C GLN A 8 -31.86 -5.10 6.72
N ILE A 9 -31.64 -4.23 5.74
CA ILE A 9 -31.38 -2.81 5.96
C ILE A 9 -32.67 -2.03 5.74
N VAL A 10 -33.10 -1.31 6.76
CA VAL A 10 -34.13 -0.28 6.64
C VAL A 10 -33.43 1.04 6.32
N PRO A 11 -33.50 1.52 5.05
CA PRO A 11 -32.82 2.75 4.68
C PRO A 11 -33.48 3.95 5.38
N GLY A 12 -32.67 4.77 6.04
CA GLY A 12 -33.11 6.05 6.62
C GLY A 12 -33.19 7.17 5.59
N GLN A 13 -32.88 8.41 5.99
CA GLN A 13 -32.90 9.55 5.06
C GLN A 13 -31.84 9.41 3.96
N ARG A 14 -32.24 9.48 2.69
CA ARG A 14 -31.31 9.51 1.55
C ARG A 14 -30.59 10.86 1.46
N LYS A 15 -29.25 10.84 1.38
CA LYS A 15 -28.41 12.02 1.12
C LYS A 15 -27.48 11.76 -0.06
N LEU A 16 -27.42 12.70 -1.01
CA LEU A 16 -26.47 12.67 -2.13
C LEU A 16 -25.22 13.45 -1.73
N ARG A 17 -24.04 12.81 -1.76
CA ARG A 17 -22.74 13.43 -1.45
C ARG A 17 -21.73 13.08 -2.54
N LEU A 18 -21.32 14.06 -3.36
CA LEU A 18 -20.25 13.91 -4.37
C LEU A 18 -20.38 12.64 -5.26
N GLY A 19 -21.58 12.37 -5.80
CA GLY A 19 -21.86 11.19 -6.63
C GLY A 19 -22.09 9.89 -5.86
N HIS A 20 -22.13 9.96 -4.53
CA HIS A 20 -22.37 8.85 -3.62
C HIS A 20 -23.75 9.00 -2.96
N VAL A 21 -24.56 7.94 -2.95
CA VAL A 21 -25.82 7.90 -2.20
C VAL A 21 -25.54 7.30 -0.83
N VAL A 22 -25.88 8.05 0.22
CA VAL A 22 -25.60 7.68 1.61
C VAL A 22 -26.88 7.79 2.43
N TYR A 23 -27.11 6.79 3.29
CA TYR A 23 -28.18 6.71 4.28
C TYR A 23 -27.55 6.70 5.67
N PRO A 24 -27.32 7.87 6.30
CA PRO A 24 -26.64 7.98 7.59
C PRO A 24 -27.45 7.43 8.76
N ASP A 25 -28.77 7.34 8.61
CA ASP A 25 -29.72 6.91 9.66
C ASP A 25 -30.29 5.51 9.36
N ALA A 26 -29.53 4.67 8.65
CA ALA A 26 -29.98 3.33 8.27
C ALA A 26 -29.93 2.38 9.48
N THR A 27 -30.84 1.41 9.53
CA THR A 27 -30.88 0.42 10.61
C THR A 27 -30.77 -0.98 10.02
N TYR A 28 -29.88 -1.80 10.58
CA TYR A 28 -29.72 -3.20 10.21
C TYR A 28 -30.43 -4.11 11.21
N ILE A 29 -31.40 -4.90 10.75
CA ILE A 29 -32.22 -5.79 11.57
C ILE A 29 -31.89 -7.24 11.19
N SER A 30 -31.39 -8.01 12.15
CA SER A 30 -31.02 -9.42 11.93
C SER A 30 -31.30 -10.27 13.17
N GLN A 31 -31.11 -11.58 13.08
CA GLN A 31 -31.21 -12.47 14.25
C GLN A 31 -30.26 -12.05 15.39
N THR A 32 -29.08 -11.53 15.06
CA THR A 32 -28.11 -11.02 16.05
C THR A 32 -28.53 -9.66 16.63
N TYR A 33 -29.28 -8.88 15.87
CA TYR A 33 -29.74 -7.54 16.25
C TYR A 33 -31.25 -7.39 15.98
N PRO A 34 -32.11 -8.07 16.77
CA PRO A 34 -33.55 -8.08 16.52
C PRO A 34 -34.19 -6.70 16.75
N ALA A 35 -33.63 -5.90 17.66
CA ALA A 35 -34.05 -4.52 17.91
C ALA A 35 -33.53 -3.52 16.85
N GLY A 36 -32.72 -3.99 15.88
CA GLY A 36 -32.01 -3.14 14.94
C GLY A 36 -30.68 -2.62 15.51
N ARG A 37 -29.72 -2.40 14.61
CA ARG A 37 -28.43 -1.76 14.89
C ARG A 37 -28.24 -0.58 13.94
N HIS A 38 -27.83 0.57 14.47
CA HIS A 38 -27.60 1.76 13.65
C HIS A 38 -26.36 1.57 12.77
N ILE A 39 -26.52 1.81 11.47
CA ILE A 39 -25.45 1.77 10.46
C ILE A 39 -25.52 2.98 9.54
N ILE A 40 -24.40 3.28 8.90
CA ILE A 40 -24.31 4.22 7.78
C ILE A 40 -24.20 3.37 6.52
N TYR A 41 -25.27 3.30 5.73
CA TYR A 41 -25.28 2.57 4.47
C TYR A 41 -24.88 3.49 3.31
N LYS A 42 -23.93 3.05 2.48
CA LYS A 42 -23.50 3.74 1.26
C LYS A 42 -23.72 2.82 0.05
N GLU A 43 -24.44 3.28 -0.97
CA GLU A 43 -24.58 2.54 -2.23
C GLU A 43 -23.27 2.54 -3.03
N ASN A 44 -23.08 1.62 -3.97
CA ASN A 44 -21.91 1.62 -4.84
C ASN A 44 -21.68 2.99 -5.50
N LYS A 45 -20.57 3.65 -5.18
CA LYS A 45 -20.16 4.91 -5.82
C LYS A 45 -20.03 4.71 -7.33
N ASN A 46 -20.70 5.54 -8.12
CA ASN A 46 -20.78 5.42 -9.59
C ASN A 46 -21.25 4.03 -10.09
N ASN A 47 -22.05 3.32 -9.29
CA ASN A 47 -22.47 1.94 -9.57
C ASN A 47 -21.30 0.95 -9.76
N ASN A 48 -20.15 1.22 -9.12
CA ASN A 48 -18.98 0.35 -9.19
C ASN A 48 -18.74 -0.34 -7.84
N SER A 49 -19.03 -1.63 -7.77
CA SER A 49 -18.84 -2.46 -6.57
C SER A 49 -17.38 -2.58 -6.12
N GLU A 50 -16.41 -2.40 -7.03
CA GLU A 50 -14.99 -2.47 -6.68
C GLU A 50 -14.58 -1.32 -5.75
N LEU A 51 -15.20 -0.15 -5.87
CA LEU A 51 -14.94 0.96 -4.96
C LEU A 51 -15.40 0.63 -3.54
N SER A 52 -16.55 -0.03 -3.40
CA SER A 52 -17.02 -0.47 -2.08
C SER A 52 -16.16 -1.59 -1.49
N ARG A 53 -15.65 -2.51 -2.31
CA ARG A 53 -14.67 -3.52 -1.89
C ARG A 53 -13.39 -2.87 -1.37
N LEU A 54 -12.81 -1.95 -2.15
CA LEU A 54 -11.60 -1.24 -1.77
C LEU A 54 -11.81 -0.43 -0.48
N GLU A 55 -12.90 0.32 -0.34
CA GLU A 55 -13.18 1.11 0.87
C GLU A 55 -13.31 0.21 2.12
N VAL A 56 -13.96 -0.95 2.03
CA VAL A 56 -14.04 -1.90 3.15
C VAL A 56 -12.66 -2.47 3.49
N SER A 57 -11.90 -2.93 2.49
CA SER A 57 -10.54 -3.46 2.68
C SER A 57 -9.58 -2.41 3.26
N PHE A 58 -9.66 -1.16 2.79
CA PHE A 58 -8.88 -0.04 3.33
C PHE A 58 -9.31 0.33 4.74
N GLY A 59 -10.59 0.26 5.08
CA GLY A 59 -11.05 0.44 6.45
C GLY A 59 -10.53 -0.63 7.40
N ARG A 60 -10.47 -1.89 6.96
CA ARG A 60 -9.83 -2.98 7.72
C ARG A 60 -8.34 -2.71 7.92
N LEU A 61 -7.65 -2.35 6.86
CA LEU A 61 -6.23 -2.00 6.91
C LEU A 61 -5.97 -0.79 7.84
N ALA A 62 -6.77 0.28 7.71
CA ALA A 62 -6.68 1.46 8.55
C ALA A 62 -6.77 1.11 10.03
N ARG A 63 -7.70 0.25 10.42
CA ARG A 63 -7.87 -0.19 11.81
C ARG A 63 -6.68 -0.96 12.38
N LEU A 64 -5.87 -1.59 11.54
CA LEU A 64 -4.65 -2.28 11.98
C LEU A 64 -3.53 -1.28 12.34
N PHE A 65 -3.46 -0.17 11.60
CA PHE A 65 -2.46 0.89 11.81
C PHE A 65 -2.93 1.92 12.86
N LEU A 66 -4.24 2.18 12.94
CA LEU A 66 -4.84 3.03 13.95
C LEU A 66 -4.75 2.41 15.35
N GLY A 67 -4.89 3.27 16.36
CA GLY A 67 -5.17 2.88 17.73
C GLY A 67 -6.54 2.21 17.81
N ALA A 68 -6.73 1.40 18.86
CA ALA A 68 -7.95 0.64 19.06
C ALA A 68 -9.20 1.52 19.02
N ASP A 69 -10.19 1.08 18.23
CA ASP A 69 -11.53 1.69 18.12
C ASP A 69 -11.52 3.20 17.70
N LEU A 70 -10.53 3.63 16.91
CA LEU A 70 -10.47 4.99 16.35
C LEU A 70 -11.04 5.14 14.93
N ALA A 71 -11.61 4.07 14.38
CA ALA A 71 -12.32 4.06 13.10
C ALA A 71 -13.40 2.98 13.12
N PRO A 72 -14.60 3.23 12.55
CA PRO A 72 -15.72 2.30 12.64
C PRO A 72 -15.49 1.03 11.82
N LYS A 73 -16.14 -0.08 12.21
CA LYS A 73 -16.13 -1.32 11.41
C LYS A 73 -17.01 -1.13 10.18
N SER A 74 -16.55 -1.53 9.00
CA SER A 74 -17.35 -1.57 7.78
C SER A 74 -17.44 -2.98 7.21
N LYS A 75 -18.51 -3.24 6.46
CA LYS A 75 -18.73 -4.51 5.74
C LYS A 75 -19.40 -4.24 4.40
N LEU A 76 -19.17 -5.16 3.46
CA LEU A 76 -19.91 -5.18 2.19
C LEU A 76 -21.39 -5.47 2.41
N VAL A 77 -22.23 -4.87 1.58
CA VAL A 77 -23.68 -5.10 1.54
C VAL A 77 -24.00 -5.87 0.26
N LYS A 78 -24.65 -7.02 0.40
CA LYS A 78 -25.08 -7.86 -0.71
C LYS A 78 -26.59 -7.97 -0.79
N ASN A 79 -27.12 -8.04 -1.99
CA ASN A 79 -28.53 -8.38 -2.21
C ASN A 79 -28.76 -9.90 -2.23
N SER A 80 -30.01 -10.31 -2.37
CA SER A 80 -30.44 -11.72 -2.48
C SER A 80 -29.75 -12.50 -3.61
N ASP A 81 -29.32 -11.82 -4.68
CA ASP A 81 -28.61 -12.44 -5.81
C ASP A 81 -27.11 -12.62 -5.54
N GLY A 82 -26.62 -12.17 -4.38
CA GLY A 82 -25.21 -12.18 -4.01
C GLY A 82 -24.38 -11.04 -4.60
N ASN A 83 -25.01 -10.10 -5.31
CA ASN A 83 -24.35 -8.93 -5.88
C ASN A 83 -24.04 -7.91 -4.79
N ILE A 84 -22.86 -7.27 -4.88
CA ILE A 84 -22.50 -6.18 -3.98
C ILE A 84 -23.24 -4.93 -4.43
N VAL A 85 -24.09 -4.39 -3.56
CA VAL A 85 -24.89 -3.18 -3.81
C VAL A 85 -24.36 -1.96 -3.04
N GLY A 86 -23.34 -2.15 -2.21
CA GLY A 86 -22.67 -1.08 -1.48
C GLY A 86 -21.87 -1.59 -0.30
N LEU A 87 -21.70 -0.73 0.70
CA LEU A 87 -21.12 -1.06 2.00
C LEU A 87 -21.91 -0.40 3.12
N ALA A 88 -21.76 -0.92 4.34
CA ALA A 88 -22.25 -0.25 5.53
C ALA A 88 -21.17 -0.17 6.61
N SER A 89 -21.04 1.02 7.19
CA SER A 89 -20.22 1.29 8.37
C SER A 89 -21.09 1.20 9.63
N GLU A 90 -20.56 0.63 10.70
CA GLU A 90 -21.14 0.76 12.02
C GLU A 90 -21.17 2.22 12.46
N TYR A 91 -22.15 2.57 13.30
CA TYR A 91 -22.18 3.87 13.96
C TYR A 91 -21.00 4.01 14.91
N LEU A 92 -20.26 5.12 14.81
CA LEU A 92 -19.01 5.35 15.55
C LEU A 92 -19.19 5.25 17.07
N GLY A 93 -20.37 5.59 17.59
CA GLY A 93 -20.69 5.46 19.02
C GLY A 93 -20.40 4.06 19.57
N TYR A 94 -20.52 2.99 18.77
CA TYR A 94 -20.18 1.63 19.20
C TYR A 94 -18.68 1.42 19.44
N ASP A 95 -17.82 2.04 18.62
CA ASP A 95 -16.36 2.01 18.79
C ASP A 95 -15.97 2.83 20.03
N ILE A 96 -16.54 4.02 20.19
CA ILE A 96 -16.29 4.87 21.38
C ILE A 96 -16.76 4.15 22.66
N ALA A 97 -17.92 3.48 22.63
CA ALA A 97 -18.44 2.71 23.75
C ALA A 97 -17.53 1.54 24.14
N ARG A 98 -16.88 0.86 23.18
CA ARG A 98 -15.90 -0.20 23.48
C ARG A 98 -14.63 0.35 24.11
N ARG A 99 -14.16 1.51 23.62
CA ARG A 99 -12.93 2.15 24.10
C ARG A 99 -13.09 2.76 25.50
N GLU A 100 -14.21 3.44 25.75
CA GLU A 100 -14.40 4.25 26.95
C GLU A 100 -15.40 3.66 27.95
N GLY A 101 -16.39 2.92 27.46
CA GLY A 101 -17.59 2.51 28.20
C GLY A 101 -18.72 3.53 28.08
N VAL A 102 -19.96 3.05 27.93
CA VAL A 102 -21.17 3.89 27.79
C VAL A 102 -21.44 4.74 29.04
N ASN A 103 -21.11 4.22 30.23
CA ASN A 103 -21.40 4.87 31.51
C ASN A 103 -20.43 6.01 31.88
N GLN A 104 -19.48 6.35 31.01
CA GLN A 104 -18.57 7.47 31.23
C GLN A 104 -19.30 8.81 31.09
N GLU A 105 -18.70 9.84 31.70
CA GLU A 105 -19.13 11.21 31.50
C GLU A 105 -18.47 11.78 30.23
N PHE A 106 -19.29 12.12 29.25
CA PHE A 106 -18.89 12.75 28.00
C PHE A 106 -19.29 14.22 27.98
N TYR A 107 -18.72 14.97 27.05
CA TYR A 107 -19.05 16.38 26.85
C TYR A 107 -19.55 16.60 25.43
N ARG A 108 -20.72 17.23 25.31
CA ARG A 108 -21.28 17.69 24.03
C ARG A 108 -20.88 19.14 23.80
N LEU A 109 -20.29 19.43 22.64
CA LEU A 109 -19.94 20.78 22.25
C LEU A 109 -21.07 21.43 21.42
N LEU A 110 -21.24 22.74 21.61
CA LEU A 110 -22.13 23.54 20.77
C LEU A 110 -21.45 23.82 19.42
N THR A 111 -21.98 23.24 18.35
CA THR A 111 -21.48 23.42 16.98
C THR A 111 -21.67 24.86 16.50
N GLY A 112 -20.78 25.34 15.63
CA GLY A 112 -20.86 26.69 15.06
C GLY A 112 -20.36 27.84 15.95
N GLN A 113 -20.04 27.58 17.23
CA GLN A 113 -19.44 28.57 18.13
C GLN A 113 -17.90 28.57 18.00
N LYS A 114 -17.27 29.72 18.23
CA LYS A 114 -15.80 29.84 18.26
C LYS A 114 -15.21 29.47 19.62
N GLU A 115 -15.96 29.71 20.70
CA GLU A 115 -15.54 29.43 22.07
C GLU A 115 -15.82 27.98 22.47
N LEU A 116 -15.07 27.49 23.45
CA LEU A 116 -15.30 26.18 24.05
C LEU A 116 -16.49 26.26 25.01
N GLN A 117 -17.64 25.82 24.54
CA GLN A 117 -18.83 25.62 25.36
C GLN A 117 -19.26 24.18 25.28
N TRP A 118 -19.34 23.52 26.44
CA TRP A 118 -19.77 22.15 26.54
C TRP A 118 -20.79 21.92 27.64
N SER A 119 -21.60 20.87 27.45
CA SER A 119 -22.49 20.33 28.48
C SER A 119 -22.09 18.89 28.77
N SER A 120 -22.03 18.54 30.06
CA SER A 120 -21.83 17.15 30.49
C SER A 120 -23.03 16.28 30.08
N VAL A 121 -22.75 15.08 29.60
CA VAL A 121 -23.72 14.07 29.17
C VAL A 121 -23.26 12.71 29.69
N ARG A 122 -24.17 11.95 30.28
CA ARG A 122 -23.98 10.53 30.58
C ARG A 122 -24.90 9.70 29.67
N PRO A 123 -24.37 9.16 28.56
CA PRO A 123 -25.13 8.41 27.57
C PRO A 123 -25.84 7.19 28.20
N GLY A 124 -27.08 6.93 27.79
CA GLY A 124 -27.79 5.70 28.17
C GLY A 124 -27.47 4.54 27.23
N ALA A 125 -27.17 4.84 25.98
CA ALA A 125 -26.73 3.89 24.95
C ALA A 125 -25.51 4.43 24.19
N ALA A 126 -24.87 3.57 23.38
CA ALA A 126 -23.72 3.93 22.57
C ALA A 126 -24.07 4.98 21.49
N GLU A 127 -25.30 4.93 21.00
CA GLU A 127 -25.88 5.83 20.01
C GLU A 127 -25.98 7.27 20.53
N ASP A 128 -26.10 7.44 21.85
CA ASP A 128 -26.24 8.74 22.51
C ASP A 128 -24.89 9.43 22.81
N ILE A 129 -23.76 8.73 22.59
CA ILE A 129 -22.42 9.27 22.84
C ILE A 129 -22.16 10.45 21.89
N PRO A 130 -21.88 11.66 22.40
CA PRO A 130 -21.60 12.81 21.56
C PRO A 130 -20.21 12.71 20.93
N PHE A 131 -20.14 12.86 19.61
CA PHE A 131 -18.91 13.05 18.87
C PHE A 131 -19.11 14.09 17.77
N HIS A 132 -18.00 14.66 17.29
CA HIS A 132 -18.03 15.80 16.38
C HIS A 132 -17.01 15.66 15.26
N PHE A 133 -17.27 16.32 14.14
CA PHE A 133 -16.33 16.50 13.04
C PHE A 133 -15.83 17.93 13.01
N PHE A 134 -14.58 18.16 12.63
CA PHE A 134 -14.05 19.53 12.51
C PHE A 134 -14.84 20.40 11.54
N SER A 135 -15.50 19.80 10.56
CA SER A 135 -16.35 20.50 9.59
C SER A 135 -17.62 21.10 10.17
N GLN A 136 -18.02 20.69 11.39
CA GLN A 136 -19.17 21.23 12.11
C GLN A 136 -18.82 22.53 12.87
N PHE A 137 -17.56 22.93 12.87
CA PHE A 137 -17.08 24.11 13.59
C PHE A 137 -16.52 25.18 12.63
N PRO A 138 -16.41 26.44 13.08
CA PRO A 138 -15.82 27.50 12.27
C PRO A 138 -14.38 27.18 11.81
N PRO A 139 -13.93 27.70 10.66
CA PRO A 139 -12.53 27.57 10.25
C PRO A 139 -11.58 28.05 11.34
N GLY A 140 -10.51 27.30 11.61
CA GLY A 140 -9.59 27.60 12.70
C GLY A 140 -9.85 26.87 14.01
N TYR A 141 -10.92 26.08 14.15
CA TYR A 141 -11.35 25.54 15.45
C TYR A 141 -10.32 24.67 16.16
N PHE A 142 -9.46 23.95 15.44
CA PHE A 142 -8.39 23.19 16.08
C PHE A 142 -7.43 24.10 16.89
N ASN A 143 -7.19 25.33 16.43
CA ASN A 143 -6.41 26.30 17.21
C ASN A 143 -7.08 26.64 18.55
N THR A 144 -8.41 26.74 18.60
CA THR A 144 -9.15 26.93 19.85
C THR A 144 -8.90 25.77 20.82
N LEU A 145 -8.97 24.53 20.34
CA LEU A 145 -8.67 23.34 21.15
C LEU A 145 -7.22 23.35 21.64
N TYR A 146 -6.29 23.65 20.75
CA TYR A 146 -4.87 23.68 21.06
C TYR A 146 -4.51 24.73 22.12
N GLU A 147 -5.06 25.95 22.01
CA GLU A 147 -4.82 27.00 22.99
C GLU A 147 -5.45 26.68 24.36
N ALA A 148 -6.63 26.05 24.38
CA ALA A 148 -7.22 25.56 25.64
C ALA A 148 -6.39 24.45 26.29
N HIS A 149 -5.80 23.57 25.48
CA HIS A 149 -4.85 22.57 25.97
C HIS A 149 -3.60 23.21 26.58
N ARG A 150 -3.04 24.24 25.93
CA ARG A 150 -1.89 24.99 26.45
C ARG A 150 -2.20 25.72 27.76
N ARG A 151 -3.43 26.18 27.95
CA ARG A 151 -3.91 26.75 29.22
C ARG A 151 -4.26 25.70 30.28
N GLY A 152 -4.18 24.41 29.97
CA GLY A 152 -4.47 23.31 30.90
C GLY A 152 -5.96 23.09 31.17
N GLU A 153 -6.84 23.72 30.39
CA GLU A 153 -8.31 23.59 30.48
C GLU A 153 -8.80 22.23 30.00
N ILE A 154 -8.08 21.66 29.02
CA ILE A 154 -8.35 20.35 28.44
C ILE A 154 -7.06 19.56 28.22
N GLN A 155 -7.21 18.25 28.05
CA GLN A 155 -6.14 17.39 27.57
C GLN A 155 -6.41 16.99 26.12
N LEU A 156 -5.42 17.09 25.25
CA LEU A 156 -5.45 16.41 23.95
C LEU A 156 -4.86 15.01 24.13
N ASP A 157 -5.60 13.99 23.72
CA ASP A 157 -5.07 12.64 23.64
C ASP A 157 -4.11 12.53 22.45
N MET A 158 -2.83 12.73 22.74
CA MET A 158 -1.77 12.73 21.72
C MET A 158 -1.65 11.36 21.03
N GLU A 159 -2.00 10.26 21.69
CA GLU A 159 -1.95 8.93 21.12
C GLU A 159 -2.95 8.77 19.98
N SER A 160 -4.23 9.08 20.23
CA SER A 160 -5.24 9.02 19.17
C SER A 160 -4.98 10.02 18.05
N PHE A 161 -4.48 11.21 18.39
CA PHE A 161 -4.15 12.23 17.40
C PHE A 161 -3.03 11.79 16.46
N ILE A 162 -1.90 11.34 17.01
CA ILE A 162 -0.76 10.86 16.22
C ILE A 162 -1.14 9.62 15.45
N SER A 163 -1.94 8.73 16.03
CA SER A 163 -2.42 7.54 15.34
C SER A 163 -3.16 7.88 14.05
N VAL A 164 -4.08 8.85 14.08
CA VAL A 164 -4.81 9.31 12.87
C VAL A 164 -3.86 9.89 11.83
N LEU A 165 -2.96 10.79 12.24
CA LEU A 165 -2.05 11.46 11.31
C LEU A 165 -1.03 10.47 10.72
N ALA A 166 -0.31 9.74 11.56
CA ALA A 166 0.71 8.79 11.14
C ALA A 166 0.10 7.70 10.25
N THR A 167 -1.10 7.20 10.55
CA THR A 167 -1.76 6.18 9.70
C THR A 167 -2.08 6.76 8.33
N SER A 168 -2.61 7.98 8.30
CA SER A 168 -2.94 8.67 7.04
C SER A 168 -1.69 8.95 6.20
N TYR A 169 -0.56 9.28 6.82
CA TYR A 169 0.72 9.47 6.12
C TYR A 169 1.32 8.14 5.64
N THR A 170 1.30 7.11 6.49
CA THR A 170 1.81 5.78 6.16
C THR A 170 1.01 5.19 5.01
N LEU A 171 -0.32 5.26 5.03
CA LEU A 171 -1.20 4.63 4.04
C LEU A 171 -1.59 5.55 2.86
N GLU A 172 -0.81 6.59 2.58
CA GLU A 172 -1.00 7.49 1.42
C GLU A 172 -2.45 8.02 1.31
N GLU A 173 -3.03 8.44 2.44
CA GLU A 173 -4.37 9.01 2.46
C GLU A 173 -4.38 10.41 1.83
N ASP A 174 -5.27 10.63 0.86
CA ASP A 174 -5.45 11.94 0.25
C ASP A 174 -6.70 12.69 0.73
N ASP A 175 -7.59 12.08 1.53
CA ASP A 175 -8.86 12.66 1.98
C ASP A 175 -8.99 12.89 3.50
N LEU A 176 -7.91 13.32 4.15
CA LEU A 176 -7.91 13.71 5.57
C LEU A 176 -8.60 15.07 5.84
N HIS A 177 -9.74 15.32 5.21
CA HIS A 177 -10.47 16.58 5.31
C HIS A 177 -11.26 16.67 6.62
N LYS A 178 -11.72 17.88 6.99
CA LYS A 178 -12.42 18.13 8.27
C LYS A 178 -13.75 17.39 8.46
N GLY A 179 -14.31 16.83 7.39
CA GLY A 179 -15.48 15.94 7.45
C GLY A 179 -15.17 14.48 7.76
N ASN A 180 -13.90 14.09 7.67
CA ASN A 180 -13.42 12.71 7.88
C ASN A 180 -12.56 12.62 9.14
N PHE A 181 -12.04 13.75 9.61
CA PHE A 181 -11.33 13.86 10.88
C PHE A 181 -12.27 14.42 11.96
N GLY A 182 -12.47 13.66 13.03
CA GLY A 182 -13.36 14.03 14.13
C GLY A 182 -12.75 13.79 15.51
N PHE A 183 -13.50 14.17 16.52
CA PHE A 183 -13.15 13.99 17.92
C PHE A 183 -14.39 13.82 18.82
N TYR A 184 -14.20 13.18 19.96
CA TYR A 184 -15.16 13.20 21.07
C TYR A 184 -14.46 13.68 22.34
N VAL A 185 -15.24 14.04 23.36
CA VAL A 185 -14.69 14.57 24.61
C VAL A 185 -15.23 13.74 25.77
N VAL A 186 -14.33 13.18 26.57
CA VAL A 186 -14.62 12.30 27.70
C VAL A 186 -13.92 12.81 28.95
N LYS A 187 -14.53 12.64 30.11
CA LYS A 187 -13.92 12.96 31.39
C LYS A 187 -12.88 11.89 31.76
N LYS A 188 -11.62 12.29 31.92
CA LYS A 188 -10.53 11.44 32.42
C LYS A 188 -9.76 12.22 33.48
N GLU A 189 -9.47 11.59 34.61
CA GLU A 189 -8.70 12.24 35.70
C GLU A 189 -9.27 13.61 36.09
N ASP A 190 -10.61 13.70 36.16
CA ASP A 190 -11.37 14.92 36.42
C ASP A 190 -11.19 16.08 35.41
N LYS A 191 -10.60 15.82 34.24
CA LYS A 191 -10.45 16.80 33.16
C LYS A 191 -11.11 16.33 31.85
N PRO A 192 -11.62 17.26 31.02
CA PRO A 192 -12.04 16.93 29.66
C PRO A 192 -10.83 16.51 28.83
N ARG A 193 -10.87 15.31 28.27
CA ARG A 193 -9.88 14.79 27.32
C ARG A 193 -10.51 14.67 25.94
N ILE A 194 -9.87 15.29 24.95
CA ILE A 194 -10.26 15.21 23.55
C ILE A 194 -9.57 14.01 22.91
N VAL A 195 -10.37 13.08 22.39
CA VAL A 195 -9.88 11.88 21.70
C VAL A 195 -10.27 11.96 20.23
N PHE A 196 -9.33 11.64 19.36
CA PHE A 196 -9.42 11.87 17.93
C PHE A 196 -9.70 10.57 17.17
N PHE A 197 -10.52 10.64 16.13
CA PHE A 197 -10.86 9.49 15.30
C PHE A 197 -10.94 9.89 13.84
N LYS A 198 -10.94 8.90 12.95
CA LYS A 198 -11.12 9.12 11.53
C LYS A 198 -12.17 8.17 10.96
N ILE A 199 -12.90 8.65 9.97
CA ILE A 199 -13.79 7.85 9.14
C ILE A 199 -13.45 8.05 7.67
N ASP A 200 -14.09 7.26 6.81
CA ASP A 200 -13.97 7.30 5.36
C ASP A 200 -12.54 7.05 4.86
N HIS A 201 -12.37 5.93 4.15
CA HIS A 201 -11.07 5.41 3.74
C HIS A 201 -11.04 5.13 2.24
N ASP A 202 -11.92 5.77 1.46
CA ASP A 202 -12.10 5.53 0.03
C ASP A 202 -10.94 6.06 -0.83
N LEU A 203 -10.07 6.90 -0.28
CA LEU A 203 -8.88 7.46 -0.93
C LEU A 203 -7.55 7.12 -0.20
N MET A 204 -7.52 6.00 0.54
CA MET A 204 -6.26 5.39 0.99
C MET A 204 -5.50 4.74 -0.17
N LEU A 205 -4.18 4.59 -0.01
CA LEU A 205 -3.27 4.14 -1.06
C LEU A 205 -3.49 4.95 -2.34
N ALA A 206 -3.62 6.28 -2.18
CA ALA A 206 -4.03 7.20 -3.22
C ALA A 206 -3.15 7.09 -4.47
N ASP A 207 -1.83 7.04 -4.29
CA ASP A 207 -0.89 6.86 -5.40
C ASP A 207 -0.87 5.41 -5.88
N SER A 208 -0.68 4.47 -4.95
CA SER A 208 -0.35 3.08 -5.29
C SER A 208 -1.51 2.27 -5.86
N VAL A 209 -2.76 2.57 -5.48
CA VAL A 209 -3.96 1.81 -5.89
C VAL A 209 -5.04 2.74 -6.45
N MET A 210 -5.46 3.74 -5.68
CA MET A 210 -6.65 4.52 -6.02
C MET A 210 -6.47 5.43 -7.23
N SER A 211 -5.24 5.82 -7.58
CA SER A 211 -4.93 6.62 -8.77
C SER A 211 -5.37 5.98 -10.10
N HIS A 212 -5.69 4.68 -10.10
CA HIS A 212 -6.25 3.96 -11.24
C HIS A 212 -7.79 3.98 -11.32
N TYR A 213 -8.47 4.36 -10.23
CA TYR A 213 -9.93 4.30 -10.10
C TYR A 213 -10.56 5.68 -9.91
N GLN A 214 -9.92 6.53 -9.11
CA GLN A 214 -10.39 7.85 -8.77
C GLN A 214 -9.22 8.83 -8.79
N SER A 215 -9.50 10.06 -9.18
CA SER A 215 -8.52 11.13 -9.11
C SER A 215 -9.21 12.47 -8.97
N ARG A 216 -8.51 13.40 -8.33
CA ARG A 216 -8.84 14.81 -8.41
C ARG A 216 -8.08 15.40 -9.58
N PHE A 217 -8.66 16.40 -10.24
CA PHE A 217 -8.02 17.08 -11.37
C PHE A 217 -6.60 17.57 -11.04
N LEU A 218 -6.39 18.11 -9.84
CA LEU A 218 -5.07 18.54 -9.39
C LEU A 218 -4.06 17.40 -9.30
N ASN A 219 -4.52 16.18 -8.99
CA ASN A 219 -3.65 15.01 -8.89
C ASN A 219 -3.14 14.56 -10.27
N TRP A 220 -3.73 15.03 -11.38
CA TRP A 220 -3.29 14.68 -12.73
C TRP A 220 -1.90 15.24 -13.07
N PHE A 221 -1.53 16.34 -12.40
CA PHE A 221 -0.24 17.00 -12.55
C PHE A 221 0.80 16.47 -11.56
N LEU A 222 0.42 15.56 -10.67
CA LEU A 222 1.32 14.94 -9.72
C LEU A 222 2.03 13.73 -10.38
N GLY A 223 3.31 13.58 -10.05
CA GLY A 223 4.14 12.44 -10.45
C GLY A 223 4.32 11.43 -9.31
N SER A 224 5.35 10.58 -9.42
CA SER A 224 5.69 9.56 -8.43
C SER A 224 6.08 10.10 -7.04
N ASP A 225 6.29 11.41 -6.91
CA ASP A 225 6.67 12.07 -5.66
C ASP A 225 5.46 12.65 -4.89
N ALA A 226 4.23 12.44 -5.37
CA ALA A 226 3.02 12.98 -4.75
C ALA A 226 2.90 12.65 -3.25
N PHE A 227 3.33 11.44 -2.85
CA PHE A 227 3.28 10.96 -1.47
C PHE A 227 4.68 10.59 -0.97
N LYS A 228 5.70 11.39 -1.28
CA LYS A 228 7.10 11.07 -0.96
C LYS A 228 7.29 10.83 0.54
N VAL A 229 8.18 9.90 0.90
CA VAL A 229 8.64 9.72 2.29
C VAL A 229 10.03 10.30 2.41
N THR A 230 10.18 11.33 3.25
CA THR A 230 11.48 11.99 3.46
C THR A 230 11.80 12.12 4.95
N ALA A 231 13.09 12.19 5.26
CA ALA A 231 13.53 12.41 6.64
C ALA A 231 13.03 13.77 7.15
N ARG A 232 12.95 14.76 6.25
CA ARG A 232 12.48 16.10 6.55
C ARG A 232 11.02 16.10 7.05
N ASP A 233 10.15 15.39 6.35
CA ASP A 233 8.74 15.25 6.74
C ASP A 233 8.58 14.52 8.08
N LEU A 234 9.38 13.48 8.33
CA LEU A 234 9.31 12.69 9.56
C LEU A 234 9.89 13.42 10.79
N ILE A 235 10.99 14.16 10.60
CA ILE A 235 11.60 14.99 11.65
C ILE A 235 10.60 16.06 12.09
N HIS A 236 10.03 16.81 11.15
CA HIS A 236 9.14 17.94 11.42
C HIS A 236 7.65 17.56 11.51
N PHE A 237 7.33 16.27 11.48
CA PHE A 237 5.95 15.77 11.53
C PHE A 237 5.17 16.40 12.70
N PRO A 238 3.95 16.92 12.48
CA PRO A 238 3.08 16.69 11.32
C PRO A 238 3.21 17.76 10.21
N ARG A 239 4.27 18.58 10.22
CA ARG A 239 4.54 19.54 9.14
C ARG A 239 5.13 18.82 7.93
N LEU A 240 4.32 18.56 6.92
CA LEU A 240 4.78 18.01 5.64
C LEU A 240 5.33 19.14 4.76
N MET A 241 6.48 18.88 4.15
CA MET A 241 7.18 19.78 3.24
C MET A 241 7.40 19.16 1.87
N ASP A 242 7.59 17.83 1.82
CA ASP A 242 7.88 17.13 0.57
C ASP A 242 6.67 16.31 0.07
N SER A 243 5.91 15.68 0.98
CA SER A 243 4.68 14.97 0.62
C SER A 243 3.52 15.93 0.33
N GLN A 244 2.79 15.68 -0.76
CA GLN A 244 1.77 16.56 -1.33
C GLN A 244 0.34 16.05 -1.08
N ASN A 245 0.09 15.41 0.07
CA ASN A 245 -1.25 15.01 0.48
C ASN A 245 -2.20 16.23 0.44
N TYR A 246 -3.21 16.18 -0.43
CA TYR A 246 -4.04 17.33 -0.74
C TYR A 246 -4.87 17.76 0.47
N TYR A 247 -5.46 16.81 1.22
CA TYR A 247 -6.20 17.11 2.44
C TYR A 247 -5.38 17.12 3.74
N TRP A 248 -4.10 17.50 3.71
CA TRP A 248 -3.28 17.51 4.92
C TRP A 248 -3.47 18.77 5.81
N PRO A 249 -3.44 18.66 7.16
CA PRO A 249 -3.67 19.78 8.07
C PRO A 249 -2.63 20.92 8.03
N THR A 250 -1.37 20.64 7.69
CA THR A 250 -0.28 21.64 7.71
C THR A 250 0.05 22.20 6.33
N THR A 251 -0.53 21.65 5.27
CA THR A 251 -0.22 22.03 3.89
C THR A 251 -1.09 23.22 3.44
N PRO A 252 -0.51 24.34 2.98
CA PRO A 252 -1.27 25.45 2.43
C PRO A 252 -1.92 25.04 1.10
N ARG A 253 -3.09 25.60 0.80
CA ARG A 253 -3.82 25.29 -0.44
C ARG A 253 -4.09 26.54 -1.24
N LEU A 254 -3.85 26.41 -2.55
CA LEU A 254 -4.14 27.45 -3.52
C LEU A 254 -5.62 27.48 -3.94
N PHE A 255 -6.31 26.34 -3.88
CA PHE A 255 -7.73 26.22 -4.27
C PHE A 255 -8.53 25.41 -3.25
N HIS A 256 -9.68 25.94 -2.82
CA HIS A 256 -10.65 25.22 -1.99
C HIS A 256 -12.08 25.68 -2.31
N PHE A 257 -12.98 24.73 -2.58
CA PHE A 257 -14.38 25.03 -2.88
C PHE A 257 -15.26 25.15 -1.62
N ASN A 258 -14.79 24.66 -0.46
CA ASN A 258 -15.53 24.73 0.80
C ASN A 258 -14.57 24.93 2.01
N PRO A 259 -14.61 26.10 2.69
CA PRO A 259 -13.72 26.41 3.80
C PRO A 259 -14.02 25.59 5.08
N PHE A 260 -15.21 25.00 5.21
CA PHE A 260 -15.56 24.14 6.34
C PHE A 260 -14.95 22.73 6.23
N HIS A 261 -14.60 22.30 5.01
CA HIS A 261 -14.00 20.98 4.79
C HIS A 261 -12.47 21.01 4.71
N ALA A 262 -11.87 22.18 4.47
CA ALA A 262 -10.42 22.34 4.32
C ALA A 262 -9.77 23.09 5.49
N TYR A 263 -8.45 22.95 5.64
CA TYR A 263 -7.62 23.64 6.65
C TYR A 263 -7.14 25.00 6.14
N THR A 264 -8.06 25.94 6.01
CA THR A 264 -7.80 27.25 5.39
C THR A 264 -7.21 28.28 6.34
N SER A 265 -7.44 28.14 7.66
CA SER A 265 -6.94 29.08 8.67
C SER A 265 -5.46 28.88 8.96
N GLU A 266 -4.67 29.94 8.85
CA GLU A 266 -3.24 29.93 9.17
C GLU A 266 -2.99 29.60 10.65
N ALA A 267 -3.78 30.15 11.57
CA ALA A 267 -3.67 29.86 12.99
C ALA A 267 -3.88 28.36 13.29
N GLU A 268 -4.83 27.72 12.61
CA GLU A 268 -5.04 26.27 12.74
C GLU A 268 -3.88 25.46 12.16
N ARG A 269 -3.38 25.81 10.96
CA ARG A 269 -2.19 25.15 10.41
C ARG A 269 -1.00 25.28 11.35
N ASN A 270 -0.77 26.47 11.91
CA ASN A 270 0.30 26.73 12.86
C ASN A 270 0.11 25.94 14.17
N ALA A 271 -1.10 25.81 14.68
CA ALA A 271 -1.40 24.96 15.84
C ALA A 271 -1.05 23.49 15.57
N PHE A 272 -1.39 22.95 14.40
CA PHE A 272 -0.96 21.61 13.99
C PHE A 272 0.57 21.49 13.93
N MET A 273 1.27 22.48 13.36
CA MET A 273 2.73 22.46 13.28
C MET A 273 3.41 22.49 14.66
N GLN A 274 2.86 23.27 15.61
CA GLN A 274 3.42 23.41 16.96
C GLN A 274 3.33 22.11 17.78
N LEU A 275 2.43 21.18 17.43
CA LEU A 275 2.41 19.86 18.06
C LEU A 275 3.72 19.10 17.88
N GLY A 276 4.38 19.25 16.73
CA GLY A 276 5.69 18.63 16.45
C GLY A 276 6.82 19.12 17.35
N GLN A 277 6.58 20.16 18.17
CA GLN A 277 7.52 20.68 19.16
C GLN A 277 7.28 20.11 20.56
N SER A 278 6.16 19.41 20.80
CA SER A 278 5.84 18.81 22.08
C SER A 278 6.65 17.53 22.31
N PRO A 279 7.38 17.38 23.44
CA PRO A 279 8.12 16.14 23.74
C PRO A 279 7.23 14.89 23.76
N GLY A 280 6.03 15.01 24.35
CA GLY A 280 5.06 13.90 24.39
C GLY A 280 4.57 13.50 23.00
N PHE A 281 4.41 14.49 22.11
CA PHE A 281 4.05 14.21 20.72
C PHE A 281 5.19 13.49 20.00
N CYS A 282 6.43 13.94 20.16
CA CYS A 282 7.59 13.33 19.51
C CYS A 282 7.85 11.89 19.98
N ALA A 283 7.65 11.59 21.26
CA ALA A 283 7.80 10.23 21.79
C ALA A 283 6.79 9.26 21.15
N ILE A 284 5.51 9.62 21.18
CA ILE A 284 4.42 8.80 20.61
C ILE A 284 4.54 8.69 19.08
N LYS A 285 5.04 9.75 18.41
CA LYS A 285 5.33 9.74 16.96
C LYS A 285 6.25 8.59 16.58
N TRP A 286 7.39 8.45 17.27
CA TRP A 286 8.35 7.40 16.97
C TRP A 286 7.80 6.01 17.27
N GLN A 287 7.07 5.86 18.38
CA GLN A 287 6.37 4.61 18.69
C GLN A 287 5.38 4.20 17.60
N THR A 288 4.57 5.15 17.14
CA THR A 288 3.54 4.91 16.12
C THR A 288 4.16 4.54 14.79
N PHE A 289 5.15 5.32 14.31
CA PHE A 289 5.83 4.99 13.05
C PHE A 289 6.60 3.67 13.14
N TYR A 290 7.19 3.33 14.30
CA TYR A 290 7.85 2.06 14.46
C TYR A 290 6.86 0.89 14.41
N LYS A 291 5.71 1.02 15.09
CA LYS A 291 4.60 0.05 14.96
C LYS A 291 4.23 -0.18 13.50
N HIS A 292 4.10 0.90 12.72
CA HIS A 292 3.69 0.83 11.32
C HIS A 292 4.67 0.06 10.44
N VAL A 293 5.99 0.25 10.61
CA VAL A 293 6.99 -0.47 9.82
C VAL A 293 7.27 -1.89 10.32
N LEU A 294 6.92 -2.20 11.57
CA LEU A 294 7.00 -3.54 12.13
C LEU A 294 5.79 -4.41 11.79
N MET A 295 4.67 -3.83 11.37
CA MET A 295 3.45 -4.59 11.07
C MET A 295 3.75 -5.69 10.02
N PRO A 296 3.63 -6.98 10.39
CA PRO A 296 4.11 -8.05 9.54
C PRO A 296 3.15 -8.33 8.37
N PRO A 297 3.65 -8.73 7.18
CA PRO A 297 2.81 -9.05 6.03
C PRO A 297 1.75 -10.13 6.32
N GLU A 298 2.08 -11.12 7.14
CA GLU A 298 1.17 -12.20 7.54
C GLU A 298 -0.09 -11.62 8.23
N LEU A 299 0.10 -10.74 9.21
CA LEU A 299 -1.02 -10.13 9.95
C LEU A 299 -1.88 -9.24 9.05
N ILE A 300 -1.27 -8.48 8.12
CA ILE A 300 -2.02 -7.67 7.15
C ILE A 300 -2.86 -8.58 6.24
N SER A 301 -2.29 -9.66 5.73
CA SER A 301 -2.98 -10.64 4.88
C SER A 301 -4.15 -11.29 5.62
N GLN A 302 -3.94 -11.75 6.85
CA GLN A 302 -4.99 -12.32 7.71
C GLN A 302 -6.15 -11.34 7.91
N GLN A 303 -5.86 -10.05 8.12
CA GLN A 303 -6.90 -9.03 8.26
C GLN A 303 -7.68 -8.82 6.97
N LEU A 304 -7.00 -8.70 5.83
CA LEU A 304 -7.65 -8.48 4.54
C LEU A 304 -8.48 -9.69 4.09
N ALA A 305 -8.08 -10.91 4.45
CA ALA A 305 -8.80 -12.15 4.13
C ALA A 305 -10.20 -12.27 4.78
N HIS A 306 -10.53 -11.41 5.76
CA HIS A 306 -11.89 -11.34 6.29
C HIS A 306 -12.89 -10.74 5.28
N ASP A 307 -12.42 -9.81 4.45
CA ASP A 307 -13.21 -9.03 3.50
C ASP A 307 -12.98 -9.48 2.04
N LEU A 308 -11.88 -10.19 1.78
CA LEU A 308 -11.50 -10.76 0.48
C LEU A 308 -11.42 -12.29 0.57
N ASP A 309 -12.26 -12.99 -0.20
CA ASP A 309 -12.34 -14.45 -0.22
C ASP A 309 -11.10 -15.05 -0.90
N MET A 310 -10.22 -15.65 -0.10
CA MET A 310 -9.00 -16.30 -0.58
C MET A 310 -9.25 -17.50 -1.51
N ASN A 311 -10.47 -18.03 -1.58
CA ASN A 311 -10.80 -19.07 -2.55
C ASN A 311 -11.08 -18.50 -3.95
N LYS A 312 -11.37 -17.20 -4.06
CA LYS A 312 -11.67 -16.53 -5.33
C LYS A 312 -10.43 -15.85 -5.89
N ALA A 313 -10.08 -16.20 -7.12
CA ALA A 313 -8.88 -15.69 -7.77
C ALA A 313 -8.88 -14.15 -7.93
N ASP A 314 -10.03 -13.54 -8.23
CA ASP A 314 -10.12 -12.08 -8.36
C ASP A 314 -9.93 -11.35 -7.03
N GLU A 315 -10.43 -11.92 -5.94
CA GLU A 315 -10.28 -11.34 -4.61
C GLU A 315 -8.87 -11.55 -4.04
N ARG A 316 -8.23 -12.71 -4.31
CA ARG A 316 -6.80 -12.93 -4.03
C ARG A 316 -5.90 -11.94 -4.77
N ALA A 317 -6.13 -11.72 -6.07
CA ALA A 317 -5.35 -10.78 -6.86
C ALA A 317 -5.45 -9.35 -6.31
N LYS A 318 -6.64 -8.95 -5.82
CA LYS A 318 -6.85 -7.65 -5.14
C LYS A 318 -6.12 -7.58 -3.81
N LEU A 319 -6.16 -8.65 -3.01
CA LEU A 319 -5.38 -8.72 -1.77
C LEU A 319 -3.90 -8.53 -2.09
N SER A 320 -3.38 -9.25 -3.09
CA SER A 320 -1.98 -9.14 -3.51
C SER A 320 -1.61 -7.71 -3.94
N LEU A 321 -2.49 -7.04 -4.69
CA LEU A 321 -2.30 -5.62 -5.06
C LEU A 321 -2.18 -4.70 -3.83
N ILE A 322 -3.08 -4.84 -2.86
CA ILE A 322 -3.06 -4.03 -1.63
C ILE A 322 -1.80 -4.34 -0.81
N MET A 323 -1.48 -5.62 -0.65
CA MET A 323 -0.29 -6.09 0.06
C MET A 323 1.00 -5.53 -0.55
N GLN A 324 1.14 -5.58 -1.88
CA GLN A 324 2.31 -5.05 -2.58
C GLN A 324 2.49 -3.55 -2.29
N ALA A 325 1.40 -2.78 -2.34
CA ALA A 325 1.43 -1.35 -2.06
C ALA A 325 1.86 -1.07 -0.60
N VAL A 326 1.27 -1.76 0.36
CA VAL A 326 1.57 -1.57 1.79
C VAL A 326 3.01 -1.98 2.12
N VAL A 327 3.47 -3.14 1.65
CA VAL A 327 4.83 -3.62 1.91
C VAL A 327 5.88 -2.69 1.30
N ALA A 328 5.67 -2.25 0.05
CA ALA A 328 6.56 -1.27 -0.57
C ALA A 328 6.60 0.05 0.22
N ARG A 329 5.45 0.49 0.73
CA ARG A 329 5.33 1.72 1.52
C ARG A 329 6.00 1.61 2.89
N GLN A 330 5.84 0.48 3.58
CA GLN A 330 6.54 0.17 4.84
C GLN A 330 8.06 0.15 4.64
N ALA A 331 8.55 -0.47 3.56
CA ALA A 331 9.99 -0.51 3.27
C ALA A 331 10.58 0.88 3.04
N LYS A 332 9.90 1.74 2.27
CA LYS A 332 10.31 3.15 2.09
C LYS A 332 10.35 3.90 3.42
N LEU A 333 9.31 3.74 4.24
CA LEU A 333 9.23 4.38 5.55
C LEU A 333 10.32 3.88 6.50
N ARG A 334 10.58 2.57 6.52
CA ARG A 334 11.65 1.95 7.30
C ARG A 334 13.02 2.51 6.90
N ALA A 335 13.35 2.50 5.61
CA ALA A 335 14.63 3.00 5.10
C ALA A 335 14.90 4.44 5.53
N VAL A 336 13.89 5.33 5.46
CA VAL A 336 14.04 6.74 5.85
C VAL A 336 14.07 6.92 7.37
N LEU A 337 13.26 6.19 8.13
CA LEU A 337 13.26 6.31 9.60
C LEU A 337 14.64 6.00 10.19
N PHE A 338 15.32 4.96 9.68
CA PHE A 338 16.63 4.55 10.19
C PHE A 338 17.78 5.50 9.80
N THR A 339 17.58 6.44 8.88
CA THR A 339 18.56 7.54 8.67
C THR A 339 18.48 8.62 9.74
N ILE A 340 17.40 8.65 10.55
CA ILE A 340 17.13 9.71 11.54
C ILE A 340 17.76 9.31 12.90
N PRO A 341 18.73 10.07 13.44
CA PRO A 341 19.37 9.76 14.72
C PRO A 341 18.40 9.64 15.90
N GLU A 342 17.42 10.54 16.00
CA GLU A 342 16.44 10.56 17.09
C GLU A 342 15.56 9.31 17.09
N PHE A 343 15.23 8.80 15.90
CA PHE A 343 14.49 7.56 15.77
C PHE A 343 15.34 6.34 16.14
N ARG A 344 16.60 6.28 15.71
CA ARG A 344 17.54 5.23 16.12
C ARG A 344 17.71 5.19 17.65
N GLN A 345 17.81 6.36 18.28
CA GLN A 345 17.87 6.47 19.74
C GLN A 345 16.59 5.97 20.40
N TYR A 346 15.41 6.27 19.85
CA TYR A 346 14.15 5.70 20.32
C TYR A 346 14.17 4.17 20.27
N VAL A 347 14.59 3.56 19.14
CA VAL A 347 14.67 2.10 19.01
C VAL A 347 15.62 1.49 20.04
N LEU A 348 16.78 2.10 20.28
CA LEU A 348 17.72 1.66 21.33
C LEU A 348 17.15 1.76 22.75
N SER A 349 16.27 2.74 23.00
CA SER A 349 15.72 2.98 24.34
C SER A 349 14.62 1.99 24.73
N LEU A 350 14.14 1.14 23.80
CA LEU A 350 13.09 0.16 24.09
C LEU A 350 13.61 -0.95 24.99
N ASP A 351 13.03 -1.05 26.18
CA ASP A 351 13.22 -2.19 27.06
C ASP A 351 12.29 -3.37 26.69
N GLU A 352 12.47 -4.50 27.37
CA GLU A 352 11.68 -5.71 27.12
C GLU A 352 10.17 -5.48 27.31
N GLN A 353 9.79 -4.67 28.28
CA GLN A 353 8.39 -4.35 28.56
C GLN A 353 7.75 -3.52 27.43
N ALA A 354 8.47 -2.51 26.94
CA ALA A 354 8.04 -1.68 25.82
C ALA A 354 7.96 -2.49 24.52
N CYS A 355 8.92 -3.39 24.28
CA CYS A 355 8.89 -4.33 23.16
C CYS A 355 7.66 -5.24 23.23
N HIS A 356 7.39 -5.84 24.39
CA HIS A 356 6.21 -6.69 24.59
C HIS A 356 4.91 -5.89 24.39
N ALA A 357 4.81 -4.69 24.95
CA ALA A 357 3.65 -3.82 24.78
C ALA A 357 3.41 -3.46 23.30
N LEU A 358 4.49 -3.20 22.54
CA LEU A 358 4.41 -2.91 21.11
C LEU A 358 3.84 -4.10 20.32
N VAL A 359 4.35 -5.31 20.57
CA VAL A 359 3.85 -6.55 19.93
C VAL A 359 2.38 -6.81 20.29
N GLN A 360 2.02 -6.71 21.58
CA GLN A 360 0.64 -6.87 22.03
C GLN A 360 -0.32 -5.85 21.39
N SER A 361 0.13 -4.60 21.21
CA SER A 361 -0.68 -3.56 20.57
C SER A 361 -0.98 -3.82 19.08
N MET A 362 -0.22 -4.69 18.42
CA MET A 362 -0.46 -5.12 17.04
C MET A 362 -1.48 -6.25 16.96
N ALA A 363 -1.50 -7.14 17.96
CA ALA A 363 -2.45 -8.26 18.00
C ALA A 363 -3.91 -7.78 18.08
N GLY A 364 -4.19 -6.68 18.80
CA GLY A 364 -5.55 -6.14 18.93
C GLY A 364 -6.58 -7.19 19.36
N ASP A 365 -7.77 -7.19 18.74
CA ASP A 365 -8.84 -8.20 18.93
C ASP A 365 -8.51 -9.57 18.27
N VAL A 366 -7.37 -9.71 17.60
CA VAL A 366 -6.97 -10.92 16.87
C VAL A 366 -6.47 -11.96 17.86
N VAL A 367 -7.39 -12.48 18.67
CA VAL A 367 -7.18 -13.74 19.39
C VAL A 367 -7.50 -14.87 18.40
N THR A 368 -6.61 -15.10 17.44
CA THR A 368 -6.65 -16.35 16.68
C THR A 368 -6.20 -17.47 17.60
N LYS A 369 -7.03 -18.50 17.71
CA LYS A 369 -6.75 -19.76 18.43
C LYS A 369 -5.63 -20.61 17.80
N GLU A 370 -4.93 -20.06 16.82
CA GLU A 370 -3.85 -20.73 16.08
C GLU A 370 -2.52 -20.07 16.43
N ALA A 371 -1.48 -20.89 16.59
CA ALA A 371 -0.12 -20.42 16.86
C ALA A 371 0.42 -19.67 15.65
N THR A 372 0.29 -18.35 15.63
CA THR A 372 0.87 -17.48 14.60
C THR A 372 2.35 -17.23 14.89
N SER A 373 3.23 -17.29 13.89
CA SER A 373 4.68 -17.04 14.05
C SER A 373 5.03 -15.55 14.10
N TRP A 374 4.18 -14.67 13.56
CA TRP A 374 4.49 -13.25 13.43
C TRP A 374 4.92 -12.52 14.72
N PRO A 375 4.42 -12.83 15.95
CA PRO A 375 4.89 -12.13 17.15
C PRO A 375 6.39 -12.37 17.40
N VAL A 376 6.87 -13.58 17.10
CA VAL A 376 8.28 -13.95 17.22
C VAL A 376 9.10 -13.21 16.18
N GLU A 377 8.65 -13.18 14.92
CA GLU A 377 9.33 -12.47 13.82
C GLU A 377 9.45 -10.96 14.07
N VAL A 378 8.42 -10.36 14.70
CA VAL A 378 8.46 -8.94 15.10
C VAL A 378 9.47 -8.74 16.22
N ALA A 379 9.50 -9.61 17.23
CA ALA A 379 10.48 -9.53 18.33
C ALA A 379 11.92 -9.67 17.82
N GLU A 380 12.18 -10.63 16.91
CA GLU A 380 13.47 -10.81 16.24
C GLU A 380 13.86 -9.58 15.42
N SER A 381 12.88 -8.99 14.70
CA SER A 381 13.11 -7.75 13.96
C SER A 381 13.48 -6.59 14.87
N ILE A 382 12.82 -6.45 16.03
CA ILE A 382 13.16 -5.42 17.02
C ILE A 382 14.59 -5.64 17.53
N ALA A 383 14.94 -6.85 17.94
CA ALA A 383 16.29 -7.17 18.44
C ALA A 383 17.38 -6.86 17.38
N ARG A 384 17.13 -7.22 16.12
CA ARG A 384 18.02 -6.89 15.00
C ARG A 384 18.16 -5.38 14.80
N HIS A 385 17.05 -4.64 14.79
CA HIS A 385 17.08 -3.18 14.65
C HIS A 385 17.84 -2.52 15.81
N GLN A 386 17.65 -2.98 17.05
CA GLN A 386 18.39 -2.50 18.21
C GLN A 386 19.89 -2.75 18.05
N SER A 387 20.27 -3.95 17.58
CA SER A 387 21.67 -4.27 17.29
C SER A 387 22.26 -3.29 16.27
N LEU A 388 21.58 -3.07 15.14
CA LEU A 388 22.03 -2.16 14.08
C LEU A 388 22.14 -0.69 14.54
N CYS A 389 21.30 -0.26 15.47
CA CYS A 389 21.32 1.11 15.99
C CYS A 389 22.45 1.37 16.99
N ARG A 390 23.13 0.35 17.51
CA ARG A 390 24.27 0.56 18.44
C ARG A 390 25.40 1.33 17.74
N PRO A 391 26.24 2.08 18.50
CA PRO A 391 27.34 2.84 17.91
C PRO A 391 28.30 2.01 17.06
N ASP A 392 28.50 0.75 17.41
CA ASP A 392 29.33 -0.25 16.72
C ASP A 392 28.50 -1.25 15.87
N GLY A 393 27.18 -1.06 15.79
CA GLY A 393 26.24 -2.02 15.26
C GLY A 393 26.24 -2.06 13.73
N GLY A 394 25.69 -1.02 13.12
CA GLY A 394 25.54 -1.00 11.68
C GLY A 394 25.32 0.38 11.08
N PHE A 395 24.45 1.22 11.65
CA PHE A 395 24.18 2.53 11.05
C PHE A 395 25.21 3.59 11.42
N VAL A 396 25.64 4.36 10.43
CA VAL A 396 26.64 5.42 10.59
C VAL A 396 26.04 6.77 10.22
N SER A 397 26.66 7.86 10.66
CA SER A 397 26.23 9.21 10.26
C SER A 397 26.34 9.38 8.74
N GLY A 398 25.43 10.15 8.15
CA GLY A 398 25.39 10.34 6.69
C GLY A 398 24.83 9.16 5.89
N ASP A 399 24.47 8.03 6.52
CA ASP A 399 23.76 6.96 5.82
C ASP A 399 22.46 7.51 5.19
N THR A 400 22.36 7.41 3.87
CA THR A 400 21.16 7.75 3.10
C THR A 400 20.14 6.61 3.14
N PRO A 401 18.89 6.81 2.69
CA PRO A 401 17.90 5.73 2.64
C PRO A 401 18.34 4.51 1.80
N LEU A 402 19.23 4.70 0.80
CA LEU A 402 19.84 3.57 0.07
C LEU A 402 20.74 2.73 0.98
N HIS A 403 21.63 3.38 1.74
CA HIS A 403 22.49 2.70 2.71
C HIS A 403 21.64 1.95 3.74
N ALA A 404 20.61 2.63 4.27
CA ALA A 404 19.75 2.06 5.28
C ALA A 404 18.99 0.82 4.79
N ALA A 405 18.44 0.84 3.56
CA ALA A 405 17.77 -0.32 2.98
C ALA A 405 18.68 -1.55 2.88
N ILE A 406 19.97 -1.34 2.55
CA ILE A 406 20.97 -2.41 2.45
C ILE A 406 21.30 -2.97 3.85
N ARG A 407 21.58 -2.11 4.84
CA ARG A 407 21.87 -2.55 6.22
C ARG A 407 20.71 -3.31 6.87
N LEU A 408 19.48 -2.91 6.56
CA LEU A 408 18.26 -3.55 7.05
C LEU A 408 17.99 -4.91 6.38
N GLY A 409 18.64 -5.20 5.25
CA GLY A 409 18.30 -6.35 4.41
C GLY A 409 16.92 -6.20 3.75
N ASP A 410 16.48 -4.97 3.47
CA ASP A 410 15.18 -4.63 2.88
C ASP A 410 15.37 -3.85 1.56
N TYR A 411 16.44 -4.14 0.82
CA TYR A 411 16.69 -3.56 -0.50
C TYR A 411 15.77 -4.21 -1.54
N ARG A 412 14.70 -3.48 -1.92
CA ARG A 412 13.65 -3.94 -2.84
C ARG A 412 13.92 -3.56 -4.31
N TYR A 413 15.20 -3.50 -4.68
CA TYR A 413 15.64 -3.32 -6.07
C TYR A 413 14.99 -2.09 -6.71
N HIS A 414 14.22 -2.28 -7.77
CA HIS A 414 13.57 -1.21 -8.52
C HIS A 414 12.71 -0.28 -7.66
N GLU A 415 12.03 -0.77 -6.62
CA GLU A 415 11.21 0.08 -5.73
C GLU A 415 12.09 0.99 -4.87
N THR A 416 13.19 0.46 -4.35
CA THR A 416 14.18 1.20 -3.56
C THR A 416 14.93 2.20 -4.43
N TRP A 417 15.39 1.78 -5.61
CA TRP A 417 16.09 2.65 -6.57
C TRP A 417 15.19 3.77 -7.09
N GLN A 418 13.95 3.48 -7.46
CA GLN A 418 13.00 4.50 -7.88
C GLN A 418 12.79 5.57 -6.80
N SER A 419 12.79 5.17 -5.52
CA SER A 419 12.51 6.08 -4.41
C SER A 419 13.75 6.88 -3.98
N PHE A 420 14.93 6.28 -4.07
CA PHE A 420 16.14 6.77 -3.39
C PHE A 420 17.39 6.81 -4.28
N GLY A 421 17.28 6.48 -5.58
CA GLY A 421 18.39 6.46 -6.54
C GLY A 421 19.10 7.81 -6.70
N CYS A 422 18.44 8.92 -6.34
CA CYS A 422 19.09 10.24 -6.27
C CYS A 422 20.26 10.29 -5.27
N TYR A 423 20.31 9.38 -4.30
CA TYR A 423 21.37 9.28 -3.29
C TYR A 423 22.49 8.31 -3.68
N ALA A 424 22.53 7.80 -4.92
CA ALA A 424 23.47 6.75 -5.33
C ALA A 424 24.94 7.18 -5.30
N ALA A 425 25.22 8.48 -5.42
CA ALA A 425 26.56 9.06 -5.36
C ALA A 425 26.91 9.68 -4.01
N ASP A 426 25.95 9.71 -3.08
CA ASP A 426 26.17 10.29 -1.76
C ASP A 426 26.97 9.32 -0.89
N VAL A 427 27.89 9.88 -0.11
CA VAL A 427 28.74 9.12 0.80
C VAL A 427 28.35 9.35 2.25
N ASN A 428 28.47 8.30 3.07
CA ASN A 428 28.31 8.39 4.52
C ASN A 428 29.58 8.95 5.20
N GLU A 429 29.62 8.98 6.54
CA GLU A 429 30.76 9.49 7.30
C GLU A 429 32.06 8.68 7.13
N HIS A 430 31.96 7.44 6.66
CA HIS A 430 33.11 6.61 6.30
C HIS A 430 33.58 6.84 4.86
N GLY A 431 32.93 7.72 4.10
CA GLY A 431 33.22 7.95 2.69
C GLY A 431 32.69 6.85 1.76
N GLU A 432 31.81 5.97 2.26
CA GLU A 432 31.21 4.88 1.48
C GLU A 432 29.96 5.38 0.76
N THR A 433 29.82 5.06 -0.53
CA THR A 433 28.52 5.07 -1.22
C THR A 433 27.71 3.82 -0.87
N ALA A 434 26.43 3.78 -1.27
CA ALA A 434 25.60 2.60 -1.06
C ALA A 434 26.14 1.35 -1.77
N LEU A 435 26.82 1.52 -2.91
CA LEU A 435 27.49 0.42 -3.61
C LEU A 435 28.74 -0.05 -2.84
N ASP A 436 29.57 0.88 -2.35
CA ASP A 436 30.76 0.54 -1.55
C ASP A 436 30.36 -0.24 -0.28
N LEU A 437 29.29 0.21 0.39
CA LEU A 437 28.71 -0.47 1.53
C LEU A 437 28.29 -1.91 1.21
N ALA A 438 27.56 -2.11 0.11
CA ALA A 438 27.11 -3.44 -0.30
C ALA A 438 28.29 -4.37 -0.58
N VAL A 439 29.34 -3.87 -1.26
CA VAL A 439 30.57 -4.62 -1.53
C VAL A 439 31.25 -5.03 -0.23
N ARG A 440 31.47 -4.09 0.70
CA ARG A 440 32.10 -4.38 1.99
C ARG A 440 31.32 -5.43 2.78
N LEU A 441 30.00 -5.28 2.89
CA LEU A 441 29.17 -6.26 3.61
C LEU A 441 29.18 -7.66 2.97
N ALA A 442 29.35 -7.74 1.64
CA ALA A 442 29.45 -9.02 0.94
C ALA A 442 30.79 -9.73 1.19
N GLU A 443 31.85 -9.00 1.54
CA GLU A 443 33.13 -9.59 1.96
C GLU A 443 33.04 -10.21 3.36
N ASP A 444 32.24 -9.59 4.24
CA ASP A 444 32.07 -10.01 5.64
C ASP A 444 31.08 -11.18 5.82
N VAL A 445 30.14 -11.38 4.89
CA VAL A 445 29.00 -12.31 5.05
C VAL A 445 28.97 -13.38 3.94
N PRO A 446 29.34 -14.64 4.20
CA PRO A 446 29.31 -15.71 3.20
C PRO A 446 27.93 -16.38 3.01
N VAL A 447 26.83 -15.71 3.36
CA VAL A 447 25.52 -16.39 3.52
C VAL A 447 24.60 -16.18 2.32
N ARG A 448 24.24 -17.29 1.67
CA ARG A 448 23.04 -17.39 0.83
C ARG A 448 21.80 -17.28 1.73
N SER A 449 21.03 -16.20 1.58
CA SER A 449 19.71 -16.06 2.19
C SER A 449 18.63 -16.51 1.20
N ASP A 450 17.57 -17.16 1.70
CA ASP A 450 16.37 -17.46 0.90
C ASP A 450 15.53 -16.20 0.61
N ASP A 451 15.78 -15.10 1.33
CA ASP A 451 15.22 -13.79 1.01
C ASP A 451 16.17 -13.02 0.08
N PHE A 452 15.77 -12.90 -1.18
CA PHE A 452 16.56 -12.24 -2.23
C PHE A 452 16.83 -10.75 -1.95
N ARG A 453 16.08 -10.09 -1.04
CA ARG A 453 16.38 -8.70 -0.61
C ARG A 453 17.66 -8.61 0.22
N MET A 454 18.10 -9.72 0.81
CA MET A 454 19.33 -9.84 1.59
C MET A 454 20.51 -10.38 0.76
N ASP A 455 20.29 -10.72 -0.52
CA ASP A 455 21.37 -11.15 -1.42
C ASP A 455 22.20 -9.92 -1.81
N LEU A 456 23.33 -9.74 -1.12
CA LEU A 456 24.23 -8.63 -1.35
C LEU A 456 24.89 -8.68 -2.73
N THR A 457 25.14 -9.89 -3.27
CA THR A 457 25.69 -10.02 -4.63
C THR A 457 24.69 -9.51 -5.65
N ALA A 458 23.43 -9.94 -5.55
CA ALA A 458 22.33 -9.46 -6.37
C ALA A 458 22.12 -7.93 -6.23
N THR A 459 22.26 -7.41 -5.01
CA THR A 459 22.18 -5.97 -4.71
C THR A 459 23.29 -5.18 -5.41
N ILE A 460 24.54 -5.63 -5.32
CA ILE A 460 25.70 -5.03 -6.00
C ILE A 460 25.48 -5.01 -7.51
N HIS A 461 25.04 -6.13 -8.11
CA HIS A 461 24.73 -6.21 -9.54
C HIS A 461 23.68 -5.17 -9.95
N HIS A 462 22.56 -5.10 -9.21
CA HIS A 462 21.49 -4.17 -9.54
C HIS A 462 21.95 -2.71 -9.41
N LEU A 463 22.64 -2.33 -8.34
CA LEU A 463 23.16 -0.97 -8.16
C LEU A 463 24.10 -0.57 -9.30
N HIS A 464 25.01 -1.46 -9.69
CA HIS A 464 25.93 -1.22 -10.80
C HIS A 464 25.19 -1.08 -12.15
N GLN A 465 24.20 -1.93 -12.43
CA GLN A 465 23.39 -1.87 -13.65
C GLN A 465 22.58 -0.57 -13.78
N GLU A 466 22.09 -0.03 -12.66
CA GLU A 466 21.39 1.23 -12.62
C GLU A 466 22.33 2.46 -12.63
N GLY A 467 23.65 2.23 -12.67
CA GLY A 467 24.67 3.27 -12.85
C GLY A 467 25.26 3.85 -11.56
N ALA A 468 25.08 3.19 -10.41
CA ALA A 468 25.79 3.55 -9.18
C ALA A 468 27.30 3.41 -9.38
N LYS A 469 28.07 4.35 -8.83
CA LYS A 469 29.54 4.37 -8.94
C LYS A 469 30.17 3.97 -7.62
N THR A 470 31.25 3.21 -7.70
CA THR A 470 32.09 2.81 -6.55
C THR A 470 33.19 3.84 -6.33
N THR A 471 33.51 4.13 -5.07
CA THR A 471 34.68 4.94 -4.70
C THR A 471 35.90 4.07 -4.42
N ILE A 472 35.71 2.77 -4.15
CA ILE A 472 36.78 1.80 -3.93
C ILE A 472 37.25 1.14 -5.23
N THR A 473 38.53 0.77 -5.28
CA THR A 473 39.11 -0.05 -6.35
C THR A 473 38.55 -1.46 -6.25
N TRP A 474 37.56 -1.74 -7.07
CA TRP A 474 36.86 -3.02 -7.11
C TRP A 474 37.01 -3.64 -8.50
N ASP A 475 37.29 -4.96 -8.54
CA ASP A 475 37.41 -5.70 -9.80
C ASP A 475 36.03 -5.93 -10.42
N SER A 476 35.51 -4.88 -11.06
CA SER A 476 34.23 -4.90 -11.76
C SER A 476 34.17 -5.96 -12.86
N LYS A 477 35.31 -6.46 -13.36
CA LYS A 477 35.34 -7.50 -14.40
C LYS A 477 34.72 -8.82 -13.95
N LYS A 478 34.59 -9.10 -12.64
CA LYS A 478 33.84 -10.25 -12.14
C LYS A 478 32.31 -10.11 -12.28
N LEU A 479 31.78 -8.90 -12.50
CA LEU A 479 30.33 -8.64 -12.61
C LEU A 479 29.88 -8.11 -13.99
N VAL A 480 30.82 -7.69 -14.85
CA VAL A 480 30.53 -6.86 -16.05
C VAL A 480 29.91 -7.64 -17.23
N ASP A 481 29.98 -8.96 -17.28
CA ASP A 481 29.51 -9.74 -18.45
C ASP A 481 28.11 -10.37 -18.31
N GLU A 482 27.29 -9.87 -17.39
CA GLU A 482 26.15 -10.62 -16.89
C GLU A 482 24.79 -9.98 -17.19
N ALA A 483 23.85 -10.79 -17.68
CA ALA A 483 22.56 -10.33 -18.18
C ALA A 483 21.75 -9.53 -17.12
N PRO A 484 20.90 -8.57 -17.54
CA PRO A 484 20.14 -7.67 -16.65
C PRO A 484 19.30 -8.37 -15.58
N TRP A 485 18.93 -9.64 -15.78
CA TRP A 485 18.07 -10.41 -14.89
C TRP A 485 18.83 -11.36 -13.96
N ARG A 486 20.17 -11.33 -13.94
CA ARG A 486 20.95 -12.30 -13.18
C ARG A 486 20.77 -12.17 -11.66
N TYR A 487 20.39 -11.00 -11.17
CA TYR A 487 20.04 -10.82 -9.76
C TYR A 487 18.85 -11.69 -9.32
N LEU A 488 18.08 -12.28 -10.26
CA LEU A 488 16.99 -13.22 -9.99
C LEU A 488 17.37 -14.70 -10.21
N SER A 489 18.60 -15.00 -10.64
CA SER A 489 19.00 -16.36 -11.05
C SER A 489 19.01 -17.37 -9.90
N ASN A 490 19.16 -16.90 -8.66
CA ASN A 490 19.14 -17.73 -7.45
C ASN A 490 17.73 -17.96 -6.90
N SER A 491 16.68 -17.46 -7.56
CA SER A 491 15.31 -17.59 -7.08
C SER A 491 14.86 -19.07 -7.01
N SER A 492 14.31 -19.48 -5.86
CA SER A 492 13.77 -20.85 -5.68
C SER A 492 12.65 -21.20 -6.65
N TYR A 493 11.95 -20.20 -7.21
CA TYR A 493 10.96 -20.39 -8.26
C TYR A 493 11.54 -20.99 -9.54
N LEU A 494 12.80 -20.71 -9.88
CA LEU A 494 13.45 -21.29 -11.06
C LEU A 494 13.71 -22.80 -10.89
N GLU A 495 14.02 -23.24 -9.67
CA GLU A 495 14.20 -24.66 -9.37
C GLU A 495 12.85 -25.39 -9.35
N ARG A 496 11.79 -24.75 -8.83
CA ARG A 496 10.41 -25.29 -8.85
C ARG A 496 9.90 -25.57 -10.27
N VAL A 497 10.39 -24.88 -11.30
CA VAL A 497 10.00 -25.14 -12.69
C VAL A 497 10.22 -26.60 -13.09
N ARG A 498 11.28 -27.25 -12.57
CA ARG A 498 11.63 -28.63 -12.93
C ARG A 498 10.62 -29.68 -12.45
N THR A 499 9.77 -29.34 -11.49
CA THR A 499 8.78 -30.28 -10.93
C THR A 499 7.39 -30.12 -11.54
N ILE A 500 7.20 -29.13 -12.42
CA ILE A 500 5.92 -28.84 -13.05
C ILE A 500 5.69 -29.85 -14.17
N THR A 501 4.48 -30.41 -14.26
CA THR A 501 4.15 -31.41 -15.28
C THR A 501 2.88 -31.10 -16.07
N ASP A 502 2.13 -30.06 -15.67
CA ASP A 502 0.88 -29.69 -16.29
C ASP A 502 0.63 -28.16 -16.29
N SER A 503 -0.39 -27.73 -17.05
CA SER A 503 -0.80 -26.33 -17.17
C SER A 503 -1.21 -25.72 -15.83
N THR A 504 -1.83 -26.49 -14.94
CA THR A 504 -2.34 -25.98 -13.65
C THR A 504 -1.18 -25.62 -12.75
N ALA A 505 -0.21 -26.53 -12.59
CA ALA A 505 1.01 -26.31 -11.82
C ALA A 505 1.85 -25.14 -12.38
N LEU A 506 1.86 -24.92 -13.69
CA LEU A 506 2.49 -23.75 -14.30
C LEU A 506 1.78 -22.45 -13.92
N ASN A 507 0.45 -22.42 -13.95
CA ASN A 507 -0.32 -21.25 -13.50
C ASN A 507 -0.15 -21.01 -12.00
N ASP A 508 -0.13 -22.08 -11.18
CA ASP A 508 0.12 -21.99 -9.75
C ASP A 508 1.50 -21.41 -9.45
N LEU A 509 2.55 -21.82 -10.18
CA LEU A 509 3.88 -21.21 -10.04
C LEU A 509 3.84 -19.70 -10.34
N LEU A 510 3.19 -19.29 -11.43
CA LEU A 510 3.11 -17.88 -11.82
C LEU A 510 2.24 -17.06 -10.85
N ARG A 511 1.16 -17.65 -10.33
CA ARG A 511 0.37 -17.07 -9.24
C ARG A 511 1.25 -16.85 -8.01
N ASP A 512 1.97 -17.88 -7.57
CA ASP A 512 2.82 -17.81 -6.38
C ASP A 512 3.92 -16.76 -6.52
N ILE A 513 4.40 -16.46 -7.74
CA ILE A 513 5.29 -15.33 -8.00
C ILE A 513 4.56 -13.99 -7.82
N GLY A 514 3.35 -13.87 -8.38
CA GLY A 514 2.53 -12.66 -8.27
C GLY A 514 2.00 -12.38 -6.85
N GLU A 515 1.95 -13.40 -5.99
CA GLU A 515 1.52 -13.32 -4.60
C GLU A 515 2.70 -13.26 -3.60
N ASP A 516 3.96 -13.31 -4.08
CA ASP A 516 5.14 -13.13 -3.23
C ASP A 516 5.55 -11.66 -3.12
N HIS A 517 5.16 -11.04 -2.01
CA HIS A 517 5.39 -9.63 -1.71
C HIS A 517 6.83 -9.30 -1.32
N ARG A 518 7.72 -10.29 -1.22
CA ARG A 518 9.16 -10.00 -1.11
C ARG A 518 9.62 -9.35 -2.42
N TYR A 519 9.11 -9.78 -3.56
CA TYR A 519 9.46 -9.27 -4.88
C TYR A 519 8.72 -7.97 -5.21
N SER A 520 9.40 -7.05 -5.89
CA SER A 520 8.76 -5.89 -6.51
C SER A 520 7.90 -6.33 -7.71
N LEU A 521 6.90 -5.54 -8.10
CA LEU A 521 6.10 -5.84 -9.30
C LEU A 521 6.96 -5.98 -10.58
N LYS A 522 8.07 -5.22 -10.71
CA LYS A 522 8.99 -5.38 -11.84
C LYS A 522 9.74 -6.72 -11.75
N SER A 523 10.28 -7.04 -10.57
CA SER A 523 10.99 -8.31 -10.33
C SER A 523 10.08 -9.53 -10.52
N GLN A 524 8.82 -9.49 -10.07
CA GLN A 524 7.84 -10.55 -10.28
C GLN A 524 7.60 -10.81 -11.78
N LYS A 525 7.50 -9.74 -12.58
CA LYS A 525 7.31 -9.83 -14.04
C LYS A 525 8.52 -10.40 -14.74
N GLU A 526 9.71 -10.01 -14.34
CA GLU A 526 10.96 -10.53 -14.89
C GLU A 526 11.15 -12.01 -14.51
N LEU A 527 10.89 -12.36 -13.25
CA LEU A 527 10.94 -13.74 -12.78
C LEU A 527 9.92 -14.64 -13.52
N ALA A 528 8.69 -14.15 -13.74
CA ALA A 528 7.69 -14.88 -14.52
C ALA A 528 8.19 -15.23 -15.93
N VAL A 529 8.87 -14.30 -16.59
CA VAL A 529 9.46 -14.52 -17.92
C VAL A 529 10.56 -15.56 -17.86
N LEU A 530 11.45 -15.48 -16.87
CA LEU A 530 12.52 -16.45 -16.68
C LEU A 530 11.96 -17.86 -16.42
N CYS A 531 10.96 -17.98 -15.56
CA CYS A 531 10.30 -19.25 -15.27
C CYS A 531 9.64 -19.85 -16.51
N VAL A 532 8.93 -19.05 -17.32
CA VAL A 532 8.32 -19.54 -18.57
C VAL A 532 9.38 -19.96 -19.58
N ARG A 533 10.47 -19.21 -19.72
CA ARG A 533 11.59 -19.59 -20.59
C ARG A 533 12.21 -20.91 -20.15
N ARG A 534 12.51 -21.05 -18.85
CA ARG A 534 13.06 -22.27 -18.28
C ARG A 534 12.11 -23.46 -18.45
N PHE A 535 10.81 -23.23 -18.28
CA PHE A 535 9.79 -24.26 -18.46
C PHE A 535 9.81 -24.81 -19.89
N MET A 536 9.89 -23.95 -20.90
CA MET A 536 10.00 -24.37 -22.30
C MET A 536 11.28 -25.18 -22.56
N GLU A 537 12.40 -24.81 -21.94
CA GLU A 537 13.68 -25.52 -22.07
C GLU A 537 13.64 -26.93 -21.46
N GLU A 538 13.09 -27.06 -20.25
CA GLU A 538 12.99 -28.35 -19.53
C GLU A 538 11.97 -29.28 -20.20
N HIS A 539 10.86 -28.75 -20.69
CA HIS A 539 9.78 -29.51 -21.34
C HIS A 539 9.90 -29.57 -22.87
N LYS A 540 11.04 -29.21 -23.45
CA LYS A 540 11.24 -29.11 -24.92
C LYS A 540 10.86 -30.38 -25.71
N HIS A 541 10.89 -31.54 -25.05
CA HIS A 541 10.58 -32.86 -25.61
C HIS A 541 9.25 -33.45 -25.09
N ASP A 542 8.53 -32.71 -24.25
CA ASP A 542 7.24 -33.13 -23.71
C ASP A 542 6.14 -33.01 -24.78
N PRO A 543 5.44 -34.11 -25.11
CA PRO A 543 4.32 -34.06 -26.07
C PRO A 543 3.19 -33.11 -25.66
N GLN A 544 3.03 -32.83 -24.37
CA GLN A 544 1.98 -31.96 -23.84
C GLN A 544 2.35 -30.47 -23.87
N LEU A 545 3.62 -30.12 -24.14
CA LEU A 545 4.10 -28.73 -24.10
C LEU A 545 3.23 -27.79 -24.95
N LYS A 546 2.83 -28.22 -26.15
CA LYS A 546 1.97 -27.40 -27.04
C LYS A 546 0.65 -27.04 -26.36
N LYS A 547 0.01 -28.00 -25.69
CA LYS A 547 -1.25 -27.78 -24.97
C LYS A 547 -1.03 -26.84 -23.79
N MET A 548 0.00 -27.08 -22.99
CA MET A 548 0.33 -26.24 -21.83
C MET A 548 0.59 -24.78 -22.19
N LEU A 549 1.29 -24.53 -23.30
CA LEU A 549 1.54 -23.19 -23.81
C LEU A 549 0.28 -22.50 -24.36
N LEU A 550 -0.65 -23.25 -24.97
CA LEU A 550 -1.94 -22.71 -25.42
C LEU A 550 -2.82 -22.34 -24.23
N ASP A 551 -2.86 -23.18 -23.20
CA ASP A 551 -3.60 -22.91 -21.95
C ASP A 551 -3.05 -21.67 -21.25
N LEU A 552 -1.72 -21.57 -21.10
CA LEU A 552 -1.06 -20.39 -20.53
C LEU A 552 -1.39 -19.13 -21.36
N LYS A 553 -1.37 -19.23 -22.69
CA LYS A 553 -1.71 -18.10 -23.57
C LYS A 553 -3.16 -17.67 -23.39
N ALA A 554 -4.09 -18.60 -23.24
CA ALA A 554 -5.50 -18.31 -22.96
C ALA A 554 -5.66 -17.64 -21.60
N ASN A 555 -4.96 -18.09 -20.56
CA ASN A 555 -5.00 -17.48 -19.23
C ASN A 555 -4.42 -16.06 -19.23
N LEU A 556 -3.31 -15.82 -19.93
CA LEU A 556 -2.67 -14.50 -20.03
C LEU A 556 -3.50 -13.47 -20.81
N ASN A 557 -4.21 -13.91 -21.85
CA ASN A 557 -4.88 -13.02 -22.81
C ASN A 557 -6.39 -12.98 -22.68
N GLY A 558 -6.99 -13.98 -22.03
CA GLY A 558 -8.41 -14.25 -22.11
C GLY A 558 -8.78 -14.90 -23.44
N THR A 559 -10.07 -15.19 -23.58
CA THR A 559 -10.72 -15.66 -24.82
C THR A 559 -11.93 -14.77 -25.12
N ALA A 560 -12.66 -15.03 -26.21
CA ALA A 560 -13.88 -14.30 -26.52
C ALA A 560 -14.90 -14.33 -25.35
N ASP A 561 -14.96 -15.46 -24.64
CA ASP A 561 -15.98 -15.71 -23.61
C ASP A 561 -15.43 -15.63 -22.18
N LYS A 562 -14.11 -15.50 -22.00
CA LYS A 562 -13.47 -15.50 -20.68
C LYS A 562 -12.46 -14.38 -20.55
N ALA A 563 -12.61 -13.60 -19.48
CA ALA A 563 -11.59 -12.64 -19.09
C ALA A 563 -10.25 -13.34 -18.78
N PRO A 564 -9.12 -12.61 -18.86
CA PRO A 564 -7.81 -13.13 -18.47
C PRO A 564 -7.81 -13.57 -17.00
N ALA A 565 -7.05 -14.63 -16.71
CA ALA A 565 -6.94 -15.23 -15.39
C ALA A 565 -6.55 -14.17 -14.34
N PRO A 566 -7.37 -13.95 -13.28
CA PRO A 566 -7.11 -12.91 -12.29
C PRO A 566 -5.74 -13.02 -11.62
N GLU A 567 -5.30 -14.24 -11.31
CA GLU A 567 -4.01 -14.55 -10.71
C GLU A 567 -2.79 -14.14 -11.56
N LEU A 568 -2.97 -13.96 -12.88
CA LEU A 568 -1.92 -13.52 -13.80
C LEU A 568 -2.00 -12.02 -14.12
N GLN A 569 -2.95 -11.29 -13.53
CA GLN A 569 -3.16 -9.87 -13.85
C GLN A 569 -1.97 -8.98 -13.46
N TYR A 570 -1.14 -9.38 -12.49
CA TYR A 570 0.07 -8.64 -12.13
C TYR A 570 0.98 -8.45 -13.36
N ILE A 571 1.09 -9.44 -14.26
CA ILE A 571 1.84 -9.35 -15.53
C ILE A 571 1.34 -8.17 -16.38
N ARG A 572 0.02 -7.94 -16.37
CA ARG A 572 -0.69 -6.89 -17.13
C ARG A 572 -0.79 -5.55 -16.39
N GLN A 573 -0.41 -5.51 -15.12
CA GLN A 573 -0.49 -4.28 -14.31
C GLN A 573 0.43 -3.20 -14.88
N LEU A 574 -0.11 -2.01 -15.13
CA LEU A 574 0.67 -0.88 -15.63
C LEU A 574 1.54 -0.31 -14.51
N ARG A 575 2.76 0.13 -14.85
CA ARG A 575 3.74 0.71 -13.90
C ARG A 575 3.97 2.20 -14.15
N SER A 576 3.02 2.88 -14.81
CA SER A 576 3.14 4.32 -15.07
C SER A 576 3.26 5.08 -13.75
N GLN A 577 4.06 6.13 -13.72
CA GLN A 577 4.19 7.05 -12.58
C GLN A 577 3.28 8.27 -12.70
N LEU A 578 2.76 8.54 -13.90
CA LEU A 578 1.91 9.69 -14.16
C LEU A 578 0.45 9.31 -13.93
N TRP A 579 -0.21 10.04 -13.02
CA TRP A 579 -1.62 9.83 -12.66
C TRP A 579 -2.55 9.92 -13.87
N ILE A 580 -2.34 10.92 -14.75
CA ILE A 580 -3.15 11.08 -15.96
C ILE A 580 -3.12 9.81 -16.84
N VAL A 581 -1.97 9.17 -16.97
CA VAL A 581 -1.84 7.92 -17.74
C VAL A 581 -2.53 6.77 -17.02
N ARG A 582 -2.46 6.70 -15.69
CA ARG A 582 -3.13 5.67 -14.87
C ARG A 582 -4.65 5.75 -14.96
N ILE A 583 -5.22 6.96 -15.00
CA ILE A 583 -6.66 7.18 -15.12
C ILE A 583 -7.14 6.80 -16.52
N ILE A 584 -6.42 7.21 -17.57
CA ILE A 584 -6.81 6.95 -18.95
C ILE A 584 -6.68 5.46 -19.30
N ARG A 585 -5.60 4.81 -18.85
CA ARG A 585 -5.30 3.41 -19.20
C ARG A 585 -5.77 2.39 -18.16
N GLY A 586 -6.22 2.85 -16.99
CA GLY A 586 -6.61 2.00 -15.87
C GLY A 586 -5.42 1.29 -15.20
N LEU A 587 -5.73 0.25 -14.41
CA LEU A 587 -4.73 -0.56 -13.70
C LEU A 587 -4.07 -1.61 -14.60
N PHE A 588 -4.82 -2.21 -15.53
CA PHE A 588 -4.35 -3.32 -16.36
C PHE A 588 -4.36 -2.94 -17.84
N GLY A 589 -3.31 -3.33 -18.58
CA GLY A 589 -3.19 -3.01 -19.99
C GLY A 589 -2.23 -3.90 -20.77
N GLY A 590 -1.81 -3.42 -21.94
CA GLY A 590 -0.72 -4.01 -22.71
C GLY A 590 0.61 -3.64 -22.08
N THR A 591 1.30 -4.61 -21.47
CA THR A 591 2.63 -4.41 -20.87
C THR A 591 3.70 -5.04 -21.75
N ALA A 592 4.92 -4.49 -21.69
CA ALA A 592 6.08 -5.09 -22.35
C ALA A 592 6.29 -6.56 -21.93
N THR A 593 6.08 -6.88 -20.65
CA THR A 593 6.13 -8.26 -20.13
C THR A 593 5.11 -9.17 -20.80
N LYS A 594 3.84 -8.73 -20.92
CA LYS A 594 2.79 -9.50 -21.62
C LYS A 594 3.17 -9.73 -23.08
N VAL A 595 3.70 -8.71 -23.76
CA VAL A 595 4.16 -8.81 -25.16
C VAL A 595 5.29 -9.82 -25.27
N MET A 596 6.30 -9.74 -24.39
CA MET A 596 7.44 -10.65 -24.38
C MET A 596 7.02 -12.10 -24.10
N LEU A 597 6.15 -12.35 -23.13
CA LEU A 597 5.61 -13.69 -22.87
C LEU A 597 4.85 -14.24 -24.08
N ASN A 598 4.02 -13.41 -24.72
CA ASN A 598 3.33 -13.82 -25.94
C ASN A 598 4.29 -14.12 -27.08
N GLN A 599 5.37 -13.34 -27.25
CA GLN A 599 6.40 -13.60 -28.25
C GLN A 599 7.10 -14.94 -27.99
N LEU A 600 7.56 -15.18 -26.76
CA LEU A 600 8.18 -16.45 -26.35
C LEU A 600 7.25 -17.64 -26.62
N ILE A 601 6.00 -17.55 -26.20
CA ILE A 601 5.00 -18.60 -26.43
C ILE A 601 4.77 -18.82 -27.93
N ASN A 602 4.63 -17.76 -28.72
CA ASN A 602 4.38 -17.87 -30.16
C ASN A 602 5.59 -18.42 -30.94
N GLU A 603 6.82 -18.08 -30.52
CA GLU A 603 8.05 -18.65 -31.07
C GLU A 603 8.11 -20.15 -30.81
N GLU A 604 7.84 -20.56 -29.57
CA GLU A 604 7.91 -21.96 -29.18
C GLU A 604 6.79 -22.80 -29.82
N LEU A 605 5.56 -22.28 -29.89
CA LEU A 605 4.46 -22.91 -30.62
C LEU A 605 4.77 -23.07 -32.11
N ARG A 606 5.44 -22.10 -32.74
CA ARG A 606 5.89 -22.21 -34.13
C ARG A 606 6.94 -23.31 -34.28
N ARG A 607 7.89 -23.43 -33.35
CA ARG A 607 8.90 -24.51 -33.33
C ARG A 607 8.25 -25.88 -33.26
N LEU A 608 7.30 -26.08 -32.34
CA LEU A 608 6.58 -27.35 -32.15
C LEU A 608 5.70 -27.72 -33.37
N THR A 609 5.14 -26.72 -34.05
CA THR A 609 4.34 -26.93 -35.26
C THR A 609 5.20 -27.27 -36.49
N LYS A 610 6.39 -26.66 -36.62
CA LYS A 610 7.34 -27.01 -37.69
C LYS A 610 7.91 -28.42 -37.50
N SER A 611 8.22 -28.79 -36.26
CA SER A 611 8.77 -30.12 -35.91
C SER A 611 7.79 -31.27 -36.18
N SER A 612 6.47 -31.00 -36.25
CA SER A 612 5.44 -32.01 -36.54
C SER A 612 5.12 -32.12 -38.04
N SER A 613 5.70 -31.28 -38.90
CA SER A 613 5.43 -31.28 -40.35
C SER A 613 6.41 -32.13 -41.19
N CYS A 614 7.33 -32.86 -40.56
CA CYS A 614 8.34 -33.67 -41.25
C CYS A 614 8.01 -35.17 -41.27
N THR A 615 6.78 -35.58 -41.61
CA THR A 615 6.46 -36.96 -42.07
C THR A 615 5.10 -36.99 -42.78
N SER A 616 4.97 -36.32 -43.92
CA SER A 616 4.06 -36.71 -45.02
C SER A 616 4.14 -35.70 -46.17
N SER A 617 5.14 -35.87 -47.02
CA SER A 617 5.11 -35.31 -48.38
C SER A 617 5.19 -36.47 -49.35
N PHE A 618 4.02 -36.98 -49.73
CA PHE A 618 3.82 -37.79 -50.91
C PHE A 618 2.61 -37.20 -51.64
N PHE A 619 2.87 -36.57 -52.77
CA PHE A 619 1.95 -35.98 -53.77
C PHE A 619 1.27 -34.64 -53.48
N SER A 620 1.76 -33.58 -54.15
CA SER A 620 1.04 -32.87 -55.24
C SER A 620 1.76 -31.53 -55.50
N GLN A 621 2.65 -31.49 -56.49
CA GLN A 621 2.43 -31.00 -57.86
C GLN A 621 2.50 -29.46 -57.96
N LYS A 622 3.58 -29.05 -58.63
CA LYS A 622 3.86 -27.70 -59.14
C LYS A 622 2.68 -27.17 -59.95
N GLU A 623 2.16 -26.02 -59.55
CA GLU A 623 1.51 -25.11 -60.48
C GLU A 623 2.16 -23.73 -60.39
N ILE A 624 2.67 -23.30 -61.55
CA ILE A 624 3.33 -22.03 -61.80
C ILE A 624 2.23 -21.03 -62.13
N LEU A 625 2.13 -19.91 -61.39
CA LEU A 625 1.38 -18.74 -61.84
C LEU A 625 2.18 -17.45 -61.62
N SER A 626 2.64 -16.95 -62.77
CA SER A 626 2.82 -15.57 -63.24
C SER A 626 2.72 -14.40 -62.25
N LYS A 627 3.75 -13.56 -62.34
CA LYS A 627 3.75 -12.12 -62.08
C LYS A 627 2.55 -11.44 -62.75
N GLU A 628 1.83 -10.61 -62.00
CA GLU A 628 1.23 -9.38 -62.53
C GLU A 628 1.37 -8.25 -61.50
N LYS A 629 1.75 -7.09 -62.03
CA LYS A 629 1.92 -5.79 -61.37
C LYS A 629 0.57 -5.12 -61.13
N ASN A 630 0.48 -4.31 -60.08
CA ASN A 630 -0.08 -2.94 -60.04
C ASN A 630 0.15 -2.41 -58.61
N GLU A 631 1.15 -1.58 -58.34
CA GLU A 631 1.18 -0.11 -58.51
C GLU A 631 -0.02 0.63 -57.88
N GLY A 632 0.28 1.49 -56.89
CA GLY A 632 -0.47 2.72 -56.65
C GLY A 632 -0.57 3.22 -55.20
N TYR A 633 0.18 4.30 -54.92
CA TYR A 633 -0.13 5.40 -53.98
C TYR A 633 -0.07 5.13 -52.45
N ASP A 634 0.51 5.96 -51.59
CA ASP A 634 1.28 7.19 -51.75
C ASP A 634 2.03 7.51 -50.44
N ASP A 635 3.16 8.18 -50.62
CA ASP A 635 4.09 8.72 -49.64
C ASP A 635 3.52 9.98 -48.97
N ILE A 636 3.38 10.03 -47.63
CA ILE A 636 3.46 11.31 -46.88
C ILE A 636 4.08 11.05 -45.50
N SER A 637 5.38 11.29 -45.40
CA SER A 637 6.02 11.75 -44.16
C SER A 637 5.79 13.25 -43.98
N PRO A 638 5.75 13.75 -42.74
CA PRO A 638 6.75 14.76 -42.41
C PRO A 638 7.39 14.54 -41.03
N SER A 639 8.71 14.50 -41.07
CA SER A 639 9.64 14.81 -40.01
C SER A 639 9.47 16.25 -39.52
N ILE A 640 9.27 16.46 -38.20
CA ILE A 640 9.68 17.70 -37.52
C ILE A 640 10.26 17.33 -36.15
N ILE A 641 11.56 17.60 -36.00
CA ILE A 641 12.31 17.69 -34.75
C ILE A 641 12.19 19.14 -34.25
N PRO A 642 12.22 19.37 -32.92
CA PRO A 642 13.02 20.50 -32.44
C PRO A 642 14.00 20.07 -31.34
N ALA A 643 15.21 20.62 -31.48
CA ALA A 643 16.30 20.61 -30.51
C ALA A 643 16.06 21.70 -29.44
N PRO A 644 16.89 21.74 -28.37
CA PRO A 644 16.52 22.28 -27.05
C PRO A 644 16.83 23.76 -26.86
N ASP A 645 16.11 24.39 -25.93
CA ASP A 645 16.56 25.46 -25.02
C ASP A 645 15.91 25.23 -23.64
#